data_AF-A0A521CQZ1-F1
#
_entry.id   AF-A0A521CQZ1-F1
#
_cell.length_a   1.000
_cell.length_b   1.000
_cell.length_c   1.000
_cell.angle_alpha   90.00
_cell.angle_beta   90.00
_cell.angle_gamma   90.00
#
_symmetry.space_group_name_H-M   'P 1'
#
loop_
_entity.id
_entity.type
_entity.pdbx_description
1 polymer ?
#
loop_
_entity_poly.entity_id
_entity_poly.type
_entity_poly.pdbx_seq_one_letter_code
_entity_poly.pdbx_strand_id
1 'polypeptide(L)'
;MGVKLNRKGYNHAKKLIEEGKVNKTSDWSFSTEDENKLLGDDNWDEYSKWFLAVDDSEDKETKAHYKFPYGKNGKVYRRGLIAAKQRASQHGYTEIENAADRLLKMIDGDDERSSQTEKREVPSTGALVRRNFKVEVRGIVDEENKIVELSFSSETPVDRWWGKEILLHDRDAVDLTPLMSAGSVLRNHDADQPVAVPLEVWIDEKEKKGRARIQFKNTELSQKTWEEVKEGLIRGVSVGYVVDEWLYLDEKETWKRFEGPAYVAKRWKVLEISLTPIPADPSVGVGRNTETNEKEVDMPEEAVKDQIEKRDGVQTPQGEEKSITPEEIAAQERKRAAEILTLCKMHGLEERAQDWIEKGLSVEQVKDEILKELSQRRTAVGASIQVVKEEREKFREAAVDAILMRAGRKIEKPAEGSRELMSYRLEDLAKEALKRSGERVTGSRTQIIRRAMSTSDFKIVLMDAVNKTLLQDYRDIPTTYQKFTRKASASDFKTLHRIRVGSLPSLKLVKEGVEYRNVTLGEEGESYAIGKYGARFGITLETIINDDLDVFSRIPAQLARSAKRTVEETVYALILQNPKMSDGKPVFDSSHNNLGTAGPIGLDTLKEARTKFRTQKDVDGHYINVMPEFLLVPPTLFTEAQMWMKDTTLPGGTNEQRNPFANFAQVIESPYLLQAGDVEGSETAWYLFASPNSIDTIEVAFLDGKDTPEITTNESFDNDVLEFKVRLFFGAAFIDYRGAFKNPGA
;
A
#
# COMPACT_ATOMS: atom_id res chain seq x y z
N MET A 1 21.92 -17.93 -30.13
CA MET A 1 21.95 -16.88 -31.17
C MET A 1 20.52 -16.49 -31.44
N GLY A 2 20.25 -15.23 -31.80
CA GLY A 2 18.88 -14.76 -32.00
C GLY A 2 18.85 -13.31 -32.47
N VAL A 3 17.63 -12.81 -32.68
CA VAL A 3 17.34 -11.51 -33.28
C VAL A 3 18.00 -10.35 -32.50
N LYS A 4 18.80 -9.53 -33.18
CA LYS A 4 19.57 -8.42 -32.60
C LYS A 4 19.40 -7.12 -33.41
N LEU A 5 19.71 -5.97 -32.80
CA LEU A 5 19.61 -4.68 -33.45
C LEU A 5 20.51 -4.57 -34.69
N ASN A 6 19.91 -4.25 -35.84
CA ASN A 6 20.64 -3.95 -37.06
C ASN A 6 21.14 -2.50 -37.03
N ARG A 7 22.40 -2.30 -36.62
CA ARG A 7 23.02 -0.97 -36.56
C ARG A 7 23.13 -0.28 -37.92
N LYS A 8 23.27 -1.03 -39.04
CA LYS A 8 23.24 -0.43 -40.39
C LYS A 8 21.86 0.19 -40.67
N GLY A 9 20.80 -0.56 -40.39
CA GLY A 9 19.42 -0.11 -40.57
C GLY A 9 19.03 1.05 -39.66
N TYR A 10 19.37 0.97 -38.37
CA TYR A 10 19.13 2.08 -37.42
C TYR A 10 19.79 3.39 -37.87
N ASN A 11 21.06 3.35 -38.28
CA ASN A 11 21.78 4.54 -38.75
C ASN A 11 21.21 5.08 -40.07
N HIS A 12 20.71 4.20 -40.95
CA HIS A 12 20.03 4.63 -42.17
C HIS A 12 18.69 5.31 -41.87
N ALA A 13 17.89 4.76 -40.96
CA ALA A 13 16.65 5.37 -40.48
C ALA A 13 16.91 6.76 -39.88
N LYS A 14 17.89 6.88 -38.97
CA LYS A 14 18.27 8.14 -38.34
C LYS A 14 18.62 9.22 -39.38
N LYS A 15 19.51 8.89 -40.34
CA LYS A 15 19.90 9.80 -41.42
C LYS A 15 18.71 10.24 -42.29
N LEU A 16 17.78 9.34 -42.62
CA LEU A 16 16.58 9.70 -43.40
C LEU A 16 15.63 10.62 -42.61
N ILE A 17 15.55 10.49 -41.28
CA ILE A 17 14.76 11.38 -40.42
C ILE A 17 15.40 12.78 -40.37
N GLU A 18 16.73 12.86 -40.19
CA GLU A 18 17.50 14.10 -40.24
C GLU A 18 17.39 14.81 -41.60
N GLU A 19 17.36 14.06 -42.71
CA GLU A 19 17.09 14.57 -44.06
C GLU A 19 15.61 14.92 -44.33
N GLY A 20 14.72 14.79 -43.33
CA GLY A 20 13.28 15.08 -43.46
C GLY A 20 12.49 14.10 -44.34
N LYS A 21 13.08 12.96 -44.72
CA LYS A 21 12.49 11.93 -45.60
C LYS A 21 11.56 11.00 -44.81
N VAL A 22 10.56 11.59 -44.16
CA VAL A 22 9.62 10.89 -43.27
C VAL A 22 8.20 10.96 -43.80
N ASN A 23 7.46 9.86 -43.67
CA ASN A 23 6.01 9.82 -43.82
C ASN A 23 5.35 9.69 -42.44
N LYS A 24 4.67 10.75 -41.99
CA LYS A 24 3.97 10.79 -40.69
C LYS A 24 2.50 10.34 -40.77
N THR A 25 1.88 10.37 -41.94
CA THR A 25 0.41 10.33 -42.09
C THR A 25 -0.15 9.09 -42.78
N SER A 26 0.58 8.49 -43.75
CA SER A 26 0.07 7.32 -44.48
C SER A 26 0.03 6.06 -43.62
N ASP A 27 -0.92 5.19 -43.93
CA ASP A 27 -0.96 3.82 -43.40
C ASP A 27 0.31 3.03 -43.74
N TRP A 28 0.63 2.05 -42.89
CA TRP A 28 1.80 1.18 -43.08
C TRP A 28 1.36 -0.22 -43.50
N SER A 29 1.89 -0.65 -44.65
CA SER A 29 1.88 -2.03 -45.11
C SER A 29 3.21 -2.33 -45.78
N PHE A 30 3.64 -3.59 -45.70
CA PHE A 30 4.88 -4.06 -46.30
C PHE A 30 4.63 -5.45 -46.87
N SER A 31 4.73 -5.58 -48.19
CA SER A 31 4.44 -6.82 -48.92
C SER A 31 5.69 -7.42 -49.55
N THR A 32 5.59 -8.65 -50.04
CA THR A 32 6.66 -9.31 -50.81
C THR A 32 7.05 -8.54 -52.08
N GLU A 33 6.16 -7.71 -52.63
CA GLU A 33 6.53 -6.79 -53.71
C GLU A 33 7.43 -5.64 -53.23
N ASP A 34 7.18 -5.10 -52.03
CA ASP A 34 8.03 -4.08 -51.44
C ASP A 34 9.43 -4.66 -51.14
N GLU A 35 9.50 -5.90 -50.63
CA GLU A 35 10.77 -6.62 -50.45
C GLU A 35 11.54 -6.77 -51.76
N ASN A 36 10.88 -7.22 -52.84
CA ASN A 36 11.53 -7.40 -54.14
C ASN A 36 12.03 -6.07 -54.71
N LYS A 37 11.27 -4.98 -54.53
CA LYS A 37 11.66 -3.61 -54.96
C LYS A 37 12.84 -3.07 -54.15
N LEU A 38 13.00 -3.47 -52.89
CA LEU A 38 14.13 -3.07 -52.05
C LEU A 38 15.39 -3.91 -52.27
N LEU A 39 15.25 -5.18 -52.70
CA LEU A 39 16.38 -6.07 -52.96
C LEU A 39 17.03 -5.80 -54.33
N GLY A 40 16.22 -5.52 -55.35
CA GLY A 40 16.71 -5.18 -56.70
C GLY A 40 17.55 -6.29 -57.31
N ASP A 41 18.75 -5.95 -57.77
CA ASP A 41 19.75 -6.88 -58.34
C ASP A 41 20.51 -7.66 -57.23
N ASP A 42 19.78 -8.31 -56.33
CA ASP A 42 20.28 -9.08 -55.17
C ASP A 42 21.30 -8.35 -54.27
N ASN A 43 21.14 -7.02 -54.12
CA ASN A 43 22.04 -6.21 -53.30
C ASN A 43 21.62 -6.24 -51.81
N TRP A 44 21.98 -7.33 -51.14
CA TRP A 44 21.69 -7.56 -49.72
C TRP A 44 22.22 -6.46 -48.79
N ASP A 45 23.32 -5.77 -49.13
CA ASP A 45 23.87 -4.73 -48.27
C ASP A 45 23.07 -3.42 -48.33
N GLU A 46 22.45 -3.09 -49.46
CA GLU A 46 21.42 -2.04 -49.55
C GLU A 46 20.09 -2.49 -48.93
N TYR A 47 19.64 -3.72 -49.21
CA TYR A 47 18.42 -4.29 -48.62
C TYR A 47 18.44 -4.25 -47.09
N SER A 48 19.60 -4.62 -46.50
CA SER A 48 19.82 -4.64 -45.05
C SER A 48 19.47 -3.32 -44.36
N LYS A 49 19.59 -2.19 -45.07
CA LYS A 49 19.38 -0.88 -44.47
C LYS A 49 17.92 -0.62 -44.13
N TRP A 50 16.96 -1.33 -44.71
CA TRP A 50 15.52 -1.04 -44.52
C TRP A 50 14.86 -1.75 -43.33
N PHE A 51 15.65 -2.51 -42.56
CA PHE A 51 15.19 -3.39 -41.48
C PHE A 51 15.87 -3.06 -40.15
N LEU A 52 15.10 -3.00 -39.06
CA LEU A 52 15.64 -2.66 -37.73
C LEU A 52 16.34 -3.82 -37.03
N ALA A 53 16.14 -5.08 -37.42
CA ALA A 53 16.83 -6.21 -36.82
C ALA A 53 17.38 -7.20 -37.85
N VAL A 54 18.37 -7.96 -37.39
CA VAL A 54 18.91 -9.13 -38.10
C VAL A 54 18.83 -10.38 -37.23
N ASP A 55 18.62 -11.52 -37.85
CA ASP A 55 18.44 -12.82 -37.20
C ASP A 55 19.60 -13.76 -37.52
N ASP A 56 20.57 -13.86 -36.60
CA ASP A 56 21.82 -14.61 -36.80
C ASP A 56 21.63 -16.14 -36.97
N SER A 57 20.43 -16.69 -36.77
CA SER A 57 20.15 -18.10 -37.12
C SER A 57 19.80 -18.33 -38.59
N GLU A 58 19.54 -17.26 -39.35
CA GLU A 58 19.21 -17.30 -40.78
C GLU A 58 20.42 -16.84 -41.61
N ASP A 59 20.54 -17.36 -42.84
CA ASP A 59 21.63 -16.98 -43.75
C ASP A 59 21.48 -15.53 -44.23
N LYS A 60 22.58 -14.78 -44.26
CA LYS A 60 22.63 -13.34 -44.59
C LYS A 60 22.16 -13.01 -46.00
N GLU A 61 22.22 -13.97 -46.93
CA GLU A 61 21.71 -13.83 -48.30
C GLU A 61 20.27 -14.35 -48.41
N THR A 62 19.50 -14.28 -47.32
CA THR A 62 18.08 -14.58 -47.30
C THR A 62 17.26 -13.45 -46.69
N LYS A 63 16.03 -13.29 -47.18
CA LYS A 63 15.07 -12.32 -46.61
C LYS A 63 14.72 -12.65 -45.16
N ALA A 64 14.76 -13.92 -44.76
CA ALA A 64 14.47 -14.36 -43.40
C ALA A 64 15.43 -13.75 -42.37
N HIS A 65 16.68 -13.46 -42.76
CA HIS A 65 17.66 -12.80 -41.89
C HIS A 65 17.27 -11.37 -41.49
N TYR A 66 16.41 -10.69 -42.24
CA TYR A 66 16.08 -9.28 -42.00
C TYR A 66 14.66 -9.12 -41.43
N LYS A 67 14.54 -8.57 -40.22
CA LYS A 67 13.26 -8.43 -39.51
C LYS A 67 12.94 -6.95 -39.20
N PHE A 68 11.66 -6.66 -38.98
CA PHE A 68 11.12 -5.32 -38.65
C PHE A 68 11.44 -4.25 -39.71
N PRO A 69 10.84 -4.34 -40.92
CA PRO A 69 10.91 -3.28 -41.91
C PRO A 69 10.27 -2.00 -41.37
N TYR A 70 10.92 -0.86 -41.60
CA TYR A 70 10.49 0.45 -41.05
C TYR A 70 10.23 1.51 -42.14
N GLY A 71 10.66 1.26 -43.37
CA GLY A 71 10.59 2.22 -44.47
C GLY A 71 10.58 1.54 -45.83
N LYS A 72 10.21 2.30 -46.86
CA LYS A 72 10.27 1.91 -48.27
C LYS A 72 10.26 3.16 -49.16
N ASN A 73 10.57 3.00 -50.45
CA ASN A 73 10.53 4.09 -51.44
C ASN A 73 11.31 5.36 -51.02
N GLY A 74 12.49 5.18 -50.39
CA GLY A 74 13.33 6.30 -49.95
C GLY A 74 12.84 7.04 -48.71
N LYS A 75 11.83 6.54 -47.98
CA LYS A 75 11.24 7.22 -46.80
C LYS A 75 11.07 6.30 -45.60
N VAL A 76 11.26 6.86 -44.41
CA VAL A 76 10.91 6.26 -43.11
C VAL A 76 9.42 6.45 -42.86
N TYR A 77 8.70 5.42 -42.44
CA TYR A 77 7.27 5.53 -42.11
C TYR A 77 7.09 5.50 -40.60
N ARG A 78 6.46 6.54 -40.03
CA ARG A 78 6.16 6.62 -38.59
C ARG A 78 5.37 5.40 -38.11
N ARG A 79 4.32 5.01 -38.86
CA ARG A 79 3.55 3.79 -38.56
C ARG A 79 4.34 2.49 -38.75
N GLY A 80 5.37 2.48 -39.60
CA GLY A 80 6.31 1.36 -39.73
C GLY A 80 7.15 1.17 -38.48
N LEU A 81 7.67 2.25 -37.91
CA LEU A 81 8.39 2.23 -36.63
C LEU A 81 7.48 1.87 -35.44
N ILE A 82 6.21 2.30 -35.43
CA ILE A 82 5.22 1.85 -34.43
C ILE A 82 5.00 0.34 -34.53
N ALA A 83 4.78 -0.18 -35.74
CA ALA A 83 4.62 -1.62 -35.96
C ALA A 83 5.88 -2.41 -35.59
N ALA A 84 7.07 -1.86 -35.84
CA ALA A 84 8.34 -2.44 -35.40
C ALA A 84 8.46 -2.48 -33.87
N LYS A 85 8.19 -1.35 -33.19
CA LYS A 85 8.20 -1.25 -31.72
C LYS A 85 7.24 -2.25 -31.08
N GLN A 86 5.99 -2.28 -31.53
CA GLN A 86 4.95 -3.15 -30.98
C GLN A 86 5.30 -4.64 -31.13
N ARG A 87 5.77 -5.06 -32.31
CA ARG A 87 6.18 -6.45 -32.55
C ARG A 87 7.47 -6.82 -31.80
N ALA A 88 8.42 -5.89 -31.66
CA ALA A 88 9.62 -6.13 -30.86
C ALA A 88 9.27 -6.36 -29.39
N SER A 89 8.36 -5.56 -28.84
CA SER A 89 7.83 -5.71 -27.48
C SER A 89 7.12 -7.05 -27.28
N GLN A 90 6.25 -7.45 -28.22
CA GLN A 90 5.56 -8.76 -28.22
C GLN A 90 6.51 -9.97 -28.17
N HIS A 91 7.74 -9.84 -28.66
CA HIS A 91 8.75 -10.90 -28.65
C HIS A 91 9.89 -10.66 -27.62
N GLY A 92 9.77 -9.65 -26.75
CA GLY A 92 10.76 -9.35 -25.71
C GLY A 92 12.09 -8.76 -26.24
N TYR A 93 12.11 -8.23 -27.46
CA TYR A 93 13.33 -7.70 -28.10
C TYR A 93 13.60 -6.24 -27.71
N THR A 94 13.93 -6.02 -26.44
CA THR A 94 14.07 -4.68 -25.82
C THR A 94 15.06 -3.75 -26.55
N GLU A 95 16.16 -4.24 -27.11
CA GLU A 95 17.12 -3.41 -27.86
C GLU A 95 16.50 -2.82 -29.14
N ILE A 96 15.67 -3.60 -29.84
CA ILE A 96 14.99 -3.21 -31.08
C ILE A 96 13.77 -2.34 -30.79
N GLU A 97 13.04 -2.62 -29.70
CA GLU A 97 11.96 -1.77 -29.20
C GLU A 97 12.48 -0.36 -28.87
N ASN A 98 13.56 -0.26 -28.09
CA ASN A 98 14.19 1.00 -27.73
C ASN A 98 14.75 1.75 -28.94
N ALA A 99 15.29 1.05 -29.93
CA ALA A 99 15.74 1.66 -31.18
C ALA A 99 14.59 2.25 -32.00
N ALA A 100 13.46 1.53 -32.10
CA ALA A 100 12.26 2.03 -32.76
C ALA A 100 11.65 3.25 -32.03
N ASP A 101 11.63 3.24 -30.69
CA ASP A 101 11.16 4.35 -29.86
C ASP A 101 11.99 5.63 -30.03
N ARG A 102 13.32 5.52 -30.07
CA ARG A 102 14.23 6.66 -30.34
C ARG A 102 13.95 7.30 -31.70
N LEU A 103 13.76 6.47 -32.74
CA LEU A 103 13.46 6.97 -34.08
C LEU A 103 12.06 7.61 -34.16
N LEU A 104 11.09 7.14 -33.37
CA LEU A 104 9.77 7.78 -33.27
C LEU A 104 9.85 9.16 -32.62
N LYS A 105 10.58 9.31 -31.50
CA LYS A 105 10.80 10.60 -30.83
C LYS A 105 11.46 11.62 -31.77
N MET A 106 12.49 11.20 -32.51
CA MET A 106 13.13 12.03 -33.55
C MET A 106 12.16 12.47 -34.66
N ILE A 107 11.15 11.65 -34.99
CA ILE A 107 10.11 12.01 -35.97
C ILE A 107 9.10 12.98 -35.38
N ASP A 108 8.70 12.79 -34.14
CA ASP A 108 7.60 13.53 -33.53
C ASP A 108 8.01 14.93 -33.04
N GLY A 109 9.32 15.18 -32.91
CA GLY A 109 9.85 16.49 -32.53
C GLY A 109 10.05 16.65 -31.02
N ASP A 110 10.04 15.54 -30.28
CA ASP A 110 10.44 15.52 -28.88
C ASP A 110 11.96 15.66 -28.81
N ASP A 111 12.43 16.87 -28.47
CA ASP A 111 13.85 17.22 -28.29
C ASP A 111 14.60 16.20 -27.40
N GLU A 112 15.91 16.04 -27.65
CA GLU A 112 16.82 15.07 -26.97
C GLU A 112 17.10 15.39 -25.48
N ARG A 113 16.06 15.58 -24.66
CA ARG A 113 16.11 15.59 -23.19
C ARG A 113 15.50 14.35 -22.53
N SER A 114 14.85 13.47 -23.30
CA SER A 114 14.02 12.35 -22.79
C SER A 114 14.59 10.95 -23.09
N SER A 115 15.88 10.83 -23.41
CA SER A 115 16.57 9.53 -23.56
C SER A 115 17.77 9.39 -22.61
N GLN A 116 17.51 9.50 -21.31
CA GLN A 116 18.33 8.83 -20.31
C GLN A 116 17.64 7.52 -19.92
N THR A 117 18.40 6.43 -19.81
CA THR A 117 18.03 5.22 -19.08
C THR A 117 17.43 5.64 -17.74
N GLU A 118 16.19 5.25 -17.40
CA GLU A 118 15.34 5.90 -16.38
C GLU A 118 16.09 6.45 -15.14
N LYS A 119 16.58 7.69 -15.24
CA LYS A 119 17.20 8.41 -14.11
C LYS A 119 16.06 8.94 -13.25
N ARG A 120 15.56 8.07 -12.38
CA ARG A 120 14.64 8.45 -11.30
C ARG A 120 15.31 9.58 -10.51
N GLU A 121 14.61 10.68 -10.33
CA GLU A 121 15.20 11.86 -9.68
C GLU A 121 15.69 11.52 -8.27
N VAL A 122 16.99 11.74 -8.03
CA VAL A 122 17.57 11.78 -6.68
C VAL A 122 16.92 12.90 -5.87
N PRO A 123 16.96 12.82 -4.53
CA PRO A 123 16.66 13.97 -3.68
C PRO A 123 17.44 15.20 -4.15
N SER A 124 16.75 16.34 -4.23
CA SER A 124 17.36 17.61 -4.64
C SER A 124 18.58 17.92 -3.77
N THR A 125 19.60 18.56 -4.37
CA THR A 125 20.80 18.95 -3.63
C THR A 125 20.43 19.82 -2.44
N GLY A 126 20.86 19.43 -1.24
CA GLY A 126 20.48 20.04 0.04
C GLY A 126 19.28 19.39 0.75
N ALA A 127 18.58 18.42 0.17
CA ALA A 127 17.54 17.67 0.86
C ALA A 127 18.12 16.72 1.93
N LEU A 128 17.48 16.66 3.10
CA LEU A 128 17.85 15.74 4.19
C LEU A 128 17.54 14.29 3.79
N VAL A 129 18.58 13.47 3.73
CA VAL A 129 18.51 12.02 3.54
C VAL A 129 18.94 11.32 4.82
N ARG A 130 18.30 10.20 5.15
CA ARG A 130 18.65 9.34 6.29
C ARG A 130 19.10 7.97 5.79
N ARG A 131 20.11 7.39 6.44
CA ARG A 131 20.66 6.08 6.10
C ARG A 131 21.04 5.31 7.35
N ASN A 132 20.25 4.26 7.64
CA ASN A 132 20.59 3.31 8.69
C ASN A 132 21.69 2.37 8.19
N PHE A 133 22.46 1.82 9.12
CA PHE A 133 23.49 0.82 8.86
C PHE A 133 23.40 -0.30 9.90
N LYS A 134 23.67 -1.53 9.46
CA LYS A 134 24.16 -2.59 10.34
C LYS A 134 25.65 -2.37 10.59
N VAL A 135 25.98 -1.58 11.61
CA VAL A 135 27.35 -1.39 12.09
C VAL A 135 27.45 -1.79 13.54
N GLU A 136 28.54 -2.50 13.84
CA GLU A 136 28.98 -2.83 15.19
C GLU A 136 29.21 -1.58 16.03
N VAL A 137 28.55 -1.51 17.19
CA VAL A 137 29.17 -0.91 18.37
C VAL A 137 30.46 -1.69 18.60
N ARG A 138 31.62 -1.12 18.23
CA ARG A 138 32.89 -1.85 18.21
C ARG A 138 33.39 -2.22 19.61
N GLY A 139 32.96 -1.43 20.58
CA GLY A 139 33.22 -1.68 22.00
C GLY A 139 32.83 -0.45 22.81
N ILE A 140 32.55 -0.71 24.08
CA ILE A 140 32.64 0.32 25.11
C ILE A 140 34.12 0.69 25.22
N VAL A 141 34.44 1.95 24.93
CA VAL A 141 35.81 2.48 24.99
C VAL A 141 36.16 2.85 26.42
N ASP A 142 35.18 3.33 27.16
CA ASP A 142 35.28 3.68 28.58
C ASP A 142 33.90 3.50 29.22
N GLU A 143 33.76 2.52 30.12
CA GLU A 143 32.49 2.21 30.77
C GLU A 143 32.15 3.21 31.88
N GLU A 144 33.16 3.74 32.58
CA GLU A 144 33.00 4.71 33.67
C GLU A 144 32.52 6.06 33.12
N ASN A 145 33.12 6.51 32.02
CA ASN A 145 32.75 7.76 31.34
C ASN A 145 31.64 7.57 30.27
N LYS A 146 31.12 6.35 30.09
CA LYS A 146 30.06 5.98 29.13
C LYS A 146 30.38 6.40 27.68
N ILE A 147 31.58 6.06 27.22
CA ILE A 147 32.09 6.37 25.87
C ILE A 147 32.05 5.12 24.99
N VAL A 148 31.49 5.27 23.79
CA VAL A 148 31.37 4.21 22.77
C VAL A 148 32.03 4.66 21.47
N GLU A 149 32.77 3.76 20.82
CA GLU A 149 33.15 3.92 19.41
C GLU A 149 32.13 3.18 18.52
N LEU A 150 31.64 3.89 17.51
CA LEU A 150 30.80 3.36 16.46
C LEU A 150 31.26 3.83 15.08
N SER A 151 30.77 3.18 14.03
CA SER A 151 30.79 3.74 12.68
C SER A 151 29.35 4.09 12.26
N PHE A 152 29.17 5.28 11.67
CA PHE A 152 27.87 5.83 11.32
C PHE A 152 27.62 5.87 9.82
N SER A 153 28.65 5.63 8.99
CA SER A 153 28.52 5.59 7.55
C SER A 153 29.55 4.69 6.85
N SER A 154 29.25 4.25 5.61
CA SER A 154 30.16 3.47 4.75
C SER A 154 29.89 3.68 3.25
N GLU A 155 30.83 3.22 2.42
CA GLU A 155 30.74 3.19 0.95
C GLU A 155 29.95 2.02 0.36
N THR A 156 29.43 1.11 1.19
CA THR A 156 28.57 0.01 0.72
C THR A 156 27.42 0.57 -0.11
N PRO A 157 27.15 0.12 -1.35
CA PRO A 157 25.99 0.57 -2.10
C PRO A 157 24.69 0.23 -1.36
N VAL A 158 23.73 1.14 -1.35
CA VAL A 158 22.39 0.93 -0.78
C VAL A 158 21.33 1.16 -1.85
N ASP A 159 20.47 0.17 -2.06
CA ASP A 159 19.35 0.30 -2.99
C ASP A 159 18.30 1.29 -2.44
N ARG A 160 18.07 2.39 -3.17
CA ARG A 160 17.01 3.37 -2.92
C ARG A 160 15.96 3.27 -4.01
N TRP A 161 14.78 3.84 -3.78
CA TRP A 161 13.72 3.84 -4.80
C TRP A 161 14.10 4.61 -6.08
N TRP A 162 15.09 5.51 -6.00
CA TRP A 162 15.70 6.21 -7.14
C TRP A 162 16.90 5.49 -7.78
N GLY A 163 17.40 4.38 -7.21
CA GLY A 163 18.58 3.64 -7.68
C GLY A 163 19.61 3.38 -6.58
N LYS A 164 20.76 2.80 -6.93
CA LYS A 164 21.84 2.53 -5.96
C LYS A 164 22.50 3.83 -5.51
N GLU A 165 22.55 4.04 -4.20
CA GLU A 165 23.21 5.16 -3.54
C GLU A 165 24.57 4.73 -2.98
N ILE A 166 25.60 5.54 -3.21
CA ILE A 166 26.94 5.38 -2.65
C ILE A 166 27.38 6.72 -2.04
N LEU A 167 27.84 6.71 -0.79
CA LEU A 167 28.38 7.90 -0.14
C LEU A 167 29.91 7.87 -0.20
N LEU A 168 30.54 8.81 -0.90
CA LEU A 168 32.01 8.83 -1.04
C LEU A 168 32.68 9.21 0.29
N HIS A 169 33.60 8.37 0.76
CA HIS A 169 34.42 8.53 1.97
C HIS A 169 35.90 8.76 1.62
N ASP A 170 36.16 9.62 0.63
CA ASP A 170 37.45 10.26 0.48
C ASP A 170 37.50 11.52 1.35
N ARG A 171 38.69 11.93 1.79
CA ARG A 171 38.91 12.96 2.81
C ARG A 171 38.17 14.28 2.59
N ASP A 172 38.05 14.72 1.34
CA ASP A 172 37.43 16.00 0.96
C ASP A 172 35.97 15.87 0.49
N ALA A 173 35.38 14.67 0.60
CA ALA A 173 34.02 14.38 0.16
C ALA A 173 32.96 14.58 1.27
N VAL A 174 33.38 14.53 2.54
CA VAL A 174 32.49 14.55 3.70
C VAL A 174 32.75 15.77 4.57
N ASP A 175 31.74 16.63 4.73
CA ASP A 175 31.77 17.71 5.71
C ASP A 175 31.19 17.24 7.05
N LEU A 176 32.06 17.12 8.04
CA LEU A 176 31.71 16.73 9.42
C LEU A 176 31.51 17.94 10.34
N THR A 177 31.70 19.16 9.82
CA THR A 177 31.62 20.41 10.60
C THR A 177 30.24 20.61 11.25
N PRO A 178 29.08 20.37 10.57
CA PRO A 178 27.78 20.56 11.20
C PRO A 178 27.58 19.62 12.40
N LEU A 179 27.93 18.34 12.25
CA LEU A 179 27.86 17.34 13.33
C LEU A 179 28.72 17.74 14.56
N MET A 180 29.94 18.26 14.35
CA MET A 180 30.81 18.69 15.47
C MET A 180 30.46 20.04 16.08
N SER A 181 29.78 20.93 15.34
CA SER A 181 29.48 22.30 15.80
C SER A 181 28.12 22.42 16.49
N ALA A 182 27.12 21.64 16.08
CA ALA A 182 25.77 21.67 16.65
C ALA A 182 25.07 20.30 16.71
N GLY A 183 25.69 19.24 16.19
CA GLY A 183 25.08 17.92 16.13
C GLY A 183 24.97 17.22 17.48
N SER A 184 23.87 16.49 17.66
CA SER A 184 23.64 15.59 18.79
C SER A 184 23.50 14.16 18.29
N VAL A 185 23.78 13.17 19.15
CA VAL A 185 23.41 11.78 18.89
C VAL A 185 21.98 11.58 19.37
N LEU A 186 21.09 11.19 18.46
CA LEU A 186 19.65 11.10 18.68
C LEU A 186 19.21 9.66 18.92
N ARG A 187 17.98 9.49 19.40
CA ARG A 187 17.26 8.22 19.40
C ARG A 187 16.24 8.22 18.25
N ASN A 188 16.28 7.20 17.38
CA ASN A 188 15.32 7.02 16.28
C ASN A 188 15.08 8.27 15.39
N HIS A 189 16.12 9.10 15.20
CA HIS A 189 16.08 10.38 14.49
C HIS A 189 15.12 11.45 15.04
N ASP A 190 14.71 11.33 16.30
CA ASP A 190 13.92 12.34 16.99
C ASP A 190 14.86 13.40 17.60
N ALA A 191 14.73 14.65 17.13
CA ALA A 191 15.54 15.78 17.56
C ALA A 191 15.26 16.20 19.01
N ASP A 192 14.06 15.89 19.53
CA ASP A 192 13.70 16.12 20.93
C ASP A 192 14.23 15.01 21.86
N GLN A 193 14.90 13.97 21.30
CA GLN A 193 15.48 12.84 22.02
C GLN A 193 17.02 12.72 21.86
N PRO A 194 17.81 13.72 22.29
CA PRO A 194 19.27 13.59 22.35
C PRO A 194 19.69 12.61 23.47
N VAL A 195 20.52 11.62 23.10
CA VAL A 195 20.99 10.55 23.99
C VAL A 195 22.49 10.54 24.23
N ALA A 196 23.29 11.09 23.30
CA ALA A 196 24.73 11.24 23.49
C ALA A 196 25.25 12.46 22.73
N VAL A 197 26.51 12.84 23.00
CA VAL A 197 27.22 13.88 22.25
C VAL A 197 28.39 13.26 21.48
N PRO A 198 28.73 13.73 20.26
CA PRO A 198 29.99 13.39 19.63
C PRO A 198 31.15 14.04 20.40
N LEU A 199 32.18 13.25 20.73
CA LEU A 199 33.46 13.74 21.26
C LEU A 199 34.48 13.93 20.14
N GLU A 200 34.48 13.02 19.17
CA GLU A 200 35.40 12.98 18.03
C GLU A 200 34.69 12.28 16.88
N VAL A 201 34.83 12.82 15.66
CA VAL A 201 34.31 12.21 14.43
C VAL A 201 35.36 12.29 13.33
N TRP A 202 35.51 11.23 12.55
CA TRP A 202 36.52 11.16 11.49
C TRP A 202 36.12 10.20 10.37
N ILE A 203 36.83 10.29 9.23
CA ILE A 203 36.74 9.31 8.15
C ILE A 203 37.90 8.32 8.29
N ASP A 204 37.56 7.05 8.40
CA ASP A 204 38.51 5.94 8.29
C ASP A 204 38.84 5.72 6.81
N GLU A 205 39.97 6.29 6.35
CA GLU A 205 40.38 6.20 4.95
C GLU A 205 40.70 4.76 4.49
N LYS A 206 40.97 3.83 5.42
CA LYS A 206 41.29 2.43 5.13
C LYS A 206 40.02 1.58 4.99
N GLU A 207 39.09 1.69 5.95
CA GLU A 207 37.82 0.96 5.91
C GLU A 207 36.72 1.65 5.08
N LYS A 208 36.93 2.91 4.66
CA LYS A 208 35.96 3.75 3.95
C LYS A 208 34.65 3.92 4.70
N LYS A 209 34.78 4.34 5.97
CA LYS A 209 33.68 4.52 6.92
C LYS A 209 33.78 5.84 7.68
N GLY A 210 32.65 6.45 8.01
CA GLY A 210 32.58 7.52 9.02
C GLY A 210 32.52 6.90 10.41
N ARG A 211 33.36 7.38 11.32
CA ARG A 211 33.48 6.91 12.71
C ARG A 211 33.24 8.04 13.69
N ALA A 212 32.65 7.69 14.83
CA ALA A 212 32.47 8.62 15.94
C ALA A 212 32.79 7.94 17.27
N ARG A 213 33.44 8.67 18.17
CA ARG A 213 33.41 8.41 19.62
C ARG A 213 32.32 9.27 20.23
N ILE A 214 31.34 8.64 20.87
CA ILE A 214 30.17 9.31 21.45
C ILE A 214 30.14 9.11 22.96
N GLN A 215 29.60 10.07 23.70
CA GLN A 215 29.45 10.00 25.16
C GLN A 215 28.01 10.20 25.59
N PHE A 216 27.47 9.23 26.34
CA PHE A 216 26.16 9.33 26.98
C PHE A 216 26.21 10.29 28.17
N LYS A 217 25.14 11.05 28.38
CA LYS A 217 24.98 12.02 29.48
C LYS A 217 24.07 11.47 30.58
N ASN A 218 23.83 12.27 31.62
CA ASN A 218 23.08 11.87 32.82
C ASN A 218 21.57 12.18 32.77
N THR A 219 20.99 12.37 31.58
CA THR A 219 19.52 12.42 31.42
C THR A 219 18.95 11.00 31.50
N GLU A 220 17.70 10.88 31.96
CA GLU A 220 17.00 9.59 32.10
C GLU A 220 17.01 8.78 30.78
N LEU A 221 16.68 9.44 29.66
CA LEU A 221 16.67 8.82 28.33
C LEU A 221 18.06 8.38 27.86
N SER A 222 19.10 9.16 28.17
CA SER A 222 20.49 8.81 27.87
C SER A 222 20.96 7.61 28.69
N GLN A 223 20.67 7.58 29.99
CA GLN A 223 21.00 6.46 30.87
C GLN A 223 20.30 5.17 30.42
N LYS A 224 19.00 5.25 30.08
CA LYS A 224 18.26 4.12 29.52
C LYS A 224 18.85 3.63 28.20
N THR A 225 19.18 4.55 27.28
CA THR A 225 19.77 4.18 25.98
C THR A 225 21.16 3.59 26.12
N TRP A 226 21.94 4.02 27.12
CA TRP A 226 23.24 3.43 27.47
C TRP A 226 23.10 1.97 27.91
N GLU A 227 22.19 1.64 28.84
CA GLU A 227 21.96 0.25 29.26
C GLU A 227 21.44 -0.61 28.10
N GLU A 228 20.51 -0.09 27.28
CA GLU A 228 20.03 -0.80 26.08
C GLU A 228 21.14 -1.05 25.03
N VAL A 229 22.16 -0.20 24.94
CA VAL A 229 23.35 -0.43 24.11
C VAL A 229 24.26 -1.49 24.75
N LYS A 230 24.45 -1.44 26.08
CA LYS A 230 25.27 -2.39 26.84
C LYS A 230 24.69 -3.82 26.84
N GLU A 231 23.38 -3.95 26.97
CA GLU A 231 22.64 -5.21 26.82
C GLU A 231 22.54 -5.67 25.35
N GLY A 232 22.91 -4.81 24.40
CA GLY A 232 22.83 -5.10 22.97
C GLY A 232 21.40 -5.19 22.44
N LEU A 233 20.44 -4.49 23.07
CA LEU A 233 19.10 -4.25 22.53
C LEU A 233 19.15 -3.22 21.40
N ILE A 234 20.06 -2.25 21.47
CA ILE A 234 20.35 -1.30 20.41
C ILE A 234 21.69 -1.65 19.75
N ARG A 235 21.62 -2.07 18.48
CA ARG A 235 22.79 -2.40 17.63
C ARG A 235 22.80 -1.67 16.28
N GLY A 236 21.77 -0.87 15.98
CA GLY A 236 21.69 -0.10 14.76
C GLY A 236 22.20 1.32 14.96
N VAL A 237 22.96 1.81 13.99
CA VAL A 237 23.39 3.21 13.90
C VAL A 237 22.90 3.77 12.58
N SER A 238 22.46 5.01 12.58
CA SER A 238 22.01 5.73 11.40
C SER A 238 22.63 7.11 11.32
N VAL A 239 22.62 7.68 10.13
CA VAL A 239 23.12 9.03 9.86
C VAL A 239 22.08 9.84 9.09
N GLY A 240 21.85 11.06 9.54
CA GLY A 240 21.14 12.10 8.80
C GLY A 240 22.14 13.03 8.12
N TYR A 241 21.98 13.24 6.82
CA TYR A 241 22.95 13.97 6.00
C TYR A 241 22.27 14.68 4.82
N VAL A 242 22.98 15.63 4.22
CA VAL A 242 22.56 16.33 2.99
C VAL A 242 23.62 16.13 1.91
N VAL A 243 23.21 16.03 0.64
CA VAL A 243 24.13 15.92 -0.49
C VAL A 243 24.17 17.24 -1.25
N ASP A 244 25.36 17.82 -1.40
CA ASP A 244 25.60 19.04 -2.17
C ASP A 244 25.86 18.72 -3.65
N GLU A 245 26.52 17.59 -3.94
CA GLU A 245 26.94 17.22 -5.29
C GLU A 245 26.73 15.71 -5.53
N TRP A 246 25.84 15.37 -6.46
CA TRP A 246 25.63 14.02 -6.97
C TRP A 246 26.42 13.77 -8.27
N LEU A 247 26.89 12.55 -8.46
CA LEU A 247 27.34 12.00 -9.74
C LEU A 247 26.53 10.75 -10.03
N TYR A 248 25.97 10.63 -11.23
CA TYR A 248 25.44 9.37 -11.72
C TYR A 248 26.49 8.67 -12.57
N LEU A 249 26.62 7.36 -12.37
CA LEU A 249 27.36 6.44 -13.23
C LEU A 249 26.35 5.66 -14.07
N ASP A 250 26.48 5.72 -15.39
CA ASP A 250 25.68 4.93 -16.33
C ASP A 250 26.09 3.44 -16.32
N GLU A 251 25.30 2.55 -16.92
CA GLU A 251 25.63 1.11 -16.96
C GLU A 251 27.01 0.87 -17.58
N LYS A 252 27.88 0.14 -16.86
CA LYS A 252 29.28 -0.15 -17.23
C LYS A 252 30.23 1.06 -17.18
N GLU A 253 29.77 2.22 -16.72
CA GLU A 253 30.67 3.33 -16.37
C GLU A 253 31.35 3.04 -15.03
N THR A 254 32.66 3.32 -14.93
CA THR A 254 33.43 3.15 -13.70
C THR A 254 34.03 4.48 -13.28
N TRP A 255 33.86 4.84 -12.00
CA TRP A 255 34.42 6.07 -11.44
C TRP A 255 35.06 5.80 -10.09
N LYS A 256 36.36 6.08 -10.01
CA LYS A 256 37.25 5.67 -8.90
C LYS A 256 37.22 4.15 -8.65
N ARG A 257 36.34 3.72 -7.75
CA ARG A 257 36.19 2.34 -7.24
C ARG A 257 34.74 1.88 -7.23
N PHE A 258 33.87 2.61 -7.92
CA PHE A 258 32.45 2.33 -8.05
C PHE A 258 32.10 2.06 -9.51
N GLU A 259 31.17 1.14 -9.72
CA GLU A 259 30.66 0.74 -11.04
C GLU A 259 29.18 1.10 -11.14
N GLY A 260 28.76 1.63 -12.28
CA GLY A 260 27.36 1.97 -12.55
C GLY A 260 26.51 0.76 -12.97
N PRO A 261 25.18 0.82 -12.78
CA PRO A 261 24.41 2.04 -12.53
C PRO A 261 24.34 2.42 -11.03
N ALA A 262 24.79 3.64 -10.68
CA ALA A 262 24.78 4.13 -9.29
C ALA A 262 24.84 5.67 -9.21
N TYR A 263 24.19 6.23 -8.18
CA TYR A 263 24.33 7.62 -7.74
C TYR A 263 25.36 7.72 -6.60
N VAL A 264 26.48 8.38 -6.86
CA VAL A 264 27.55 8.66 -5.91
C VAL A 264 27.40 10.08 -5.36
N ALA A 265 27.22 10.22 -4.05
CA ALA A 265 27.32 11.52 -3.38
C ALA A 265 28.80 11.93 -3.33
N LYS A 266 29.21 12.85 -4.21
CA LYS A 266 30.58 13.36 -4.31
C LYS A 266 30.94 14.33 -3.20
N ARG A 267 29.95 15.12 -2.75
CA ARG A 267 30.05 16.07 -1.63
C ARG A 267 28.79 15.97 -0.80
N TRP A 268 28.94 15.68 0.48
CA TRP A 268 27.83 15.54 1.40
C TRP A 268 28.22 15.95 2.82
N LYS A 269 27.25 16.41 3.60
CA LYS A 269 27.46 16.92 4.97
C LYS A 269 26.68 16.10 5.98
N VAL A 270 27.32 15.71 7.08
CA VAL A 270 26.68 14.98 8.18
C VAL A 270 26.02 15.96 9.14
N LEU A 271 24.75 15.72 9.47
CA LEU A 271 23.94 16.57 10.34
C LEU A 271 23.65 15.90 11.70
N GLU A 272 23.36 14.60 11.72
CA GLU A 272 23.09 13.84 12.95
C GLU A 272 23.53 12.38 12.84
N ILE A 273 23.76 11.78 14.01
CA ILE A 273 23.90 10.33 14.19
C ILE A 273 22.71 9.89 15.05
N SER A 274 22.06 8.79 14.71
CA SER A 274 20.93 8.25 15.47
C SER A 274 21.17 6.80 15.87
N LEU A 275 20.89 6.48 17.13
CA LEU A 275 20.86 5.11 17.64
C LEU A 275 19.47 4.50 17.41
N THR A 276 19.41 3.31 16.81
CA THR A 276 18.15 2.65 16.40
C THR A 276 18.13 1.18 16.82
N PRO A 277 17.04 0.66 17.43
CA PRO A 277 16.91 -0.78 17.72
C PRO A 277 16.89 -1.64 16.45
N ILE A 278 16.35 -1.12 15.35
CA ILE A 278 16.23 -1.81 14.06
C ILE A 278 17.12 -1.08 13.03
N PRO A 279 18.28 -1.63 12.63
CA PRO A 279 18.99 -1.13 11.47
C PRO A 279 18.19 -1.45 10.21
N ALA A 280 18.05 -0.50 9.28
CA ALA A 280 17.58 -0.85 7.95
C ALA A 280 18.73 -1.52 7.18
N ASP A 281 18.49 -2.80 6.89
CA ASP A 281 19.20 -3.72 6.01
C ASP A 281 20.29 -4.60 6.67
N PRO A 282 20.12 -5.93 6.55
CA PRO A 282 20.54 -6.63 5.33
C PRO A 282 19.49 -7.61 4.76
N SER A 283 19.12 -7.40 3.50
CA SER A 283 18.02 -8.04 2.77
C SER A 283 16.64 -7.85 3.43
N VAL A 284 15.81 -7.00 2.82
CA VAL A 284 14.42 -6.80 3.22
C VAL A 284 13.65 -8.13 3.19
N GLY A 285 12.82 -8.40 4.20
CA GLY A 285 11.88 -9.53 4.13
C GLY A 285 10.96 -9.40 2.91
N VAL A 286 10.61 -10.47 2.18
CA VAL A 286 10.54 -11.88 2.59
C VAL A 286 10.96 -12.80 1.44
N GLY A 287 11.98 -13.64 1.68
CA GLY A 287 12.10 -15.00 1.15
C GLY A 287 12.43 -15.21 -0.35
N ARG A 288 13.72 -15.42 -0.65
CA ARG A 288 14.24 -16.74 -1.10
C ARG A 288 15.77 -16.76 -1.12
N ASN A 289 16.32 -17.97 -0.95
CA ASN A 289 17.72 -18.28 -0.72
C ASN A 289 18.50 -18.51 -2.04
N THR A 290 19.80 -18.23 -2.05
CA THR A 290 20.78 -18.86 -2.97
C THR A 290 22.17 -18.92 -2.31
N GLU A 291 22.32 -19.93 -1.45
CA GLU A 291 23.48 -20.80 -1.18
C GLU A 291 24.91 -20.29 -1.49
N THR A 292 25.88 -20.42 -0.58
CA THR A 292 26.54 -21.73 -0.36
C THR A 292 27.39 -21.79 0.92
N ASN A 293 27.29 -22.92 1.63
CA ASN A 293 28.29 -23.66 2.44
C ASN A 293 29.19 -22.90 3.46
N GLU A 294 29.45 -23.38 4.69
CA GLU A 294 29.37 -24.72 5.32
C GLU A 294 29.49 -24.50 6.88
N LYS A 295 29.22 -25.41 7.85
CA LYS A 295 29.08 -26.88 7.93
C LYS A 295 27.92 -27.32 8.87
N GLU A 296 27.83 -28.64 9.07
CA GLU A 296 26.87 -29.42 9.86
C GLU A 296 27.08 -29.37 11.39
N VAL A 297 26.02 -29.69 12.18
CA VAL A 297 25.88 -30.95 12.95
C VAL A 297 24.37 -31.32 13.06
N ASP A 298 24.06 -32.62 13.01
CA ASP A 298 22.72 -33.25 12.98
C ASP A 298 21.77 -33.00 14.18
N MET A 299 20.47 -33.16 13.90
CA MET A 299 19.40 -33.55 14.82
C MET A 299 18.48 -34.60 14.16
N PRO A 300 17.96 -35.61 14.90
CA PRO A 300 16.77 -36.35 14.50
C PRO A 300 15.50 -36.03 15.33
N GLU A 301 14.37 -36.17 14.66
CA GLU A 301 13.02 -35.64 14.94
C GLU A 301 12.11 -36.42 15.94
N GLU A 302 10.88 -35.88 16.08
CA GLU A 302 9.61 -36.48 16.56
C GLU A 302 9.42 -36.73 18.08
N ALA A 303 8.22 -36.55 18.66
CA ALA A 303 6.87 -36.39 18.10
C ALA A 303 5.98 -35.36 18.84
N VAL A 304 4.78 -35.11 18.32
CA VAL A 304 3.81 -34.04 18.72
C VAL A 304 2.49 -34.61 19.26
N LYS A 305 1.84 -33.86 20.18
CA LYS A 305 0.53 -34.10 20.88
C LYS A 305 0.62 -35.10 22.06
N ASP A 306 0.14 -34.76 23.26
CA ASP A 306 -1.27 -34.40 23.46
C ASP A 306 -1.59 -33.50 24.69
N GLN A 307 -2.73 -32.80 24.58
CA GLN A 307 -3.63 -32.27 25.62
C GLN A 307 -3.14 -31.44 26.84
N ILE A 308 -3.53 -30.16 26.78
CA ILE A 308 -4.01 -29.26 27.84
C ILE A 308 -4.48 -29.98 29.12
N GLU A 309 -3.77 -29.82 30.25
CA GLU A 309 -4.20 -29.03 31.43
C GLU A 309 -3.16 -29.00 32.58
N LYS A 310 -3.29 -28.01 33.46
CA LYS A 310 -2.65 -27.85 34.80
C LYS A 310 -1.17 -27.41 34.88
N ARG A 311 -1.01 -26.30 35.61
CA ARG A 311 0.20 -25.88 36.31
C ARG A 311 0.45 -26.82 37.50
N ASP A 312 1.71 -27.16 37.77
CA ASP A 312 2.39 -27.00 39.07
C ASP A 312 3.71 -27.80 39.10
N GLY A 313 4.64 -27.41 39.98
CA GLY A 313 5.74 -28.27 40.42
C GLY A 313 7.12 -28.08 39.76
N VAL A 314 7.82 -26.99 40.11
CA VAL A 314 9.29 -26.98 40.03
C VAL A 314 9.84 -27.75 41.24
N GLN A 315 10.69 -28.76 41.02
CA GLN A 315 11.49 -29.37 42.08
C GLN A 315 12.81 -28.63 42.27
N THR A 316 13.15 -28.38 43.53
CA THR A 316 14.43 -27.81 43.98
C THR A 316 15.53 -28.87 44.06
N PRO A 317 16.80 -28.51 43.76
CA PRO A 317 17.96 -29.22 44.29
C PRO A 317 18.12 -28.93 45.79
N GLN A 318 18.49 -29.95 46.57
CA GLN A 318 18.83 -29.82 47.99
C GLN A 318 20.30 -29.36 48.18
N GLY A 319 20.54 -28.60 49.26
CA GLY A 319 21.82 -28.62 49.97
C GLY A 319 22.57 -27.29 50.08
N GLU A 320 22.26 -26.50 51.11
CA GLU A 320 23.22 -26.14 52.18
C GLU A 320 22.49 -25.33 53.27
N GLU A 321 22.23 -25.97 54.41
CA GLU A 321 21.57 -25.32 55.56
C GLU A 321 22.56 -24.44 56.32
N LYS A 322 22.31 -23.13 56.35
CA LYS A 322 22.88 -22.24 57.38
C LYS A 322 21.90 -22.15 58.56
N SER A 323 22.30 -22.69 59.70
CA SER A 323 21.54 -22.58 60.96
C SER A 323 21.51 -21.12 61.44
N ILE A 324 20.39 -20.44 61.22
CA ILE A 324 20.16 -19.08 61.73
C ILE A 324 20.00 -19.14 63.26
N THR A 325 20.67 -18.26 63.99
CA THR A 325 20.58 -18.25 65.46
C THR A 325 19.23 -17.68 65.94
N PRO A 326 18.75 -18.08 67.14
CA PRO A 326 17.50 -17.53 67.70
C PRO A 326 17.50 -15.99 67.85
N GLU A 327 18.66 -15.38 68.07
CA GLU A 327 18.80 -13.92 68.14
C GLU A 327 18.64 -13.24 66.77
N GLU A 328 19.14 -13.85 65.69
CA GLU A 328 18.98 -13.35 64.32
C GLU A 328 17.52 -13.44 63.84
N ILE A 329 16.81 -14.53 64.18
CA ILE A 329 15.37 -14.65 63.92
C ILE A 329 14.60 -13.56 64.68
N ALA A 330 14.90 -13.37 65.97
CA ALA A 330 14.28 -12.32 66.77
C ALA A 330 14.66 -10.89 66.33
N ALA A 331 15.79 -10.70 65.64
CA ALA A 331 16.19 -9.42 65.05
C ALA A 331 15.49 -9.17 63.71
N GLN A 332 15.39 -10.17 62.84
CA GLN A 332 14.61 -10.09 61.60
C GLN A 332 13.13 -9.83 61.89
N GLU A 333 12.54 -10.49 62.88
CA GLU A 333 11.14 -10.30 63.25
C GLU A 333 10.86 -8.89 63.82
N ARG A 334 11.77 -8.37 64.65
CA ARG A 334 11.71 -6.97 65.09
C ARG A 334 11.82 -5.98 63.93
N LYS A 335 12.64 -6.28 62.91
CA LYS A 335 12.76 -5.46 61.71
C LYS A 335 11.49 -5.51 60.85
N ARG A 336 10.92 -6.69 60.62
CA ARG A 336 9.62 -6.89 59.93
C ARG A 336 8.52 -6.08 60.60
N ALA A 337 8.37 -6.21 61.92
CA ALA A 337 7.37 -5.48 62.69
C ALA A 337 7.53 -3.95 62.60
N ALA A 338 8.76 -3.44 62.67
CA ALA A 338 9.05 -2.01 62.54
C ALA A 338 8.76 -1.46 61.12
N GLU A 339 9.09 -2.21 60.07
CA GLU A 339 8.78 -1.84 58.68
C GLU A 339 7.26 -1.84 58.42
N ILE A 340 6.52 -2.83 58.93
CA ILE A 340 5.05 -2.89 58.84
C ILE A 340 4.40 -1.70 59.56
N LEU A 341 4.79 -1.41 60.80
CA LEU A 341 4.30 -0.25 61.56
C LEU A 341 4.55 1.07 60.80
N THR A 342 5.72 1.21 60.16
CA THR A 342 6.07 2.40 59.38
C THR A 342 5.20 2.54 58.13
N LEU A 343 4.97 1.45 57.39
CA LEU A 343 4.10 1.44 56.22
C LEU A 343 2.64 1.76 56.57
N CYS A 344 2.09 1.09 57.59
CA CYS A 344 0.73 1.35 58.08
C CYS A 344 0.56 2.81 58.51
N LYS A 345 1.56 3.40 59.17
CA LYS A 345 1.56 4.80 59.57
C LYS A 345 1.57 5.77 58.37
N MET A 346 2.42 5.53 57.36
CA MET A 346 2.47 6.38 56.16
C MET A 346 1.17 6.39 55.37
N HIS A 347 0.36 5.33 55.46
CA HIS A 347 -0.90 5.19 54.71
C HIS A 347 -2.18 5.36 55.55
N GLY A 348 -2.06 5.76 56.83
CA GLY A 348 -3.22 6.01 57.70
C GLY A 348 -4.04 4.74 57.98
N LEU A 349 -3.34 3.65 58.32
CA LEU A 349 -3.84 2.30 58.60
C LEU A 349 -3.21 1.72 59.88
N GLU A 350 -2.93 2.59 60.86
CA GLU A 350 -2.23 2.26 62.10
C GLU A 350 -2.95 1.15 62.91
N GLU A 351 -4.28 1.14 62.89
CA GLU A 351 -5.13 0.12 63.53
C GLU A 351 -4.95 -1.29 62.95
N ARG A 352 -4.49 -1.43 61.70
CA ARG A 352 -4.24 -2.72 61.04
C ARG A 352 -2.85 -3.30 61.33
N ALA A 353 -1.90 -2.46 61.74
CA ALA A 353 -0.49 -2.85 61.85
C ALA A 353 -0.30 -4.03 62.81
N GLN A 354 -0.97 -4.00 63.96
CA GLN A 354 -0.84 -5.05 64.97
C GLN A 354 -1.43 -6.38 64.49
N ASP A 355 -2.62 -6.37 63.88
CA ASP A 355 -3.27 -7.55 63.29
C ASP A 355 -2.41 -8.21 62.20
N TRP A 356 -1.75 -7.41 61.35
CA TRP A 356 -0.85 -7.93 60.31
C TRP A 356 0.49 -8.45 60.84
N ILE A 357 0.98 -7.89 61.95
CA ILE A 357 2.17 -8.39 62.65
C ILE A 357 1.85 -9.73 63.32
N GLU A 358 0.75 -9.82 64.07
CA GLU A 358 0.29 -11.04 64.75
C GLU A 358 -0.04 -12.18 63.76
N LYS A 359 -0.58 -11.85 62.58
CA LYS A 359 -0.80 -12.81 61.47
C LYS A 359 0.46 -13.25 60.73
N GLY A 360 1.64 -12.71 61.08
CA GLY A 360 2.91 -13.11 60.46
C GLY A 360 3.09 -12.68 59.00
N LEU A 361 2.32 -11.70 58.50
CA LEU A 361 2.37 -11.28 57.10
C LEU A 361 3.73 -10.71 56.70
N SER A 362 4.20 -11.01 55.49
CA SER A 362 5.42 -10.39 54.95
C SER A 362 5.20 -8.90 54.66
N VAL A 363 6.30 -8.14 54.59
CA VAL A 363 6.26 -6.70 54.27
C VAL A 363 5.66 -6.47 52.87
N GLU A 364 5.79 -7.42 51.95
CA GLU A 364 5.20 -7.38 50.61
C GLU A 364 3.68 -7.61 50.65
N GLN A 365 3.22 -8.63 51.38
CA GLN A 365 1.78 -8.88 51.57
C GLN A 365 1.07 -7.70 52.24
N VAL A 366 1.74 -7.03 53.19
CA VAL A 366 1.22 -5.79 53.80
C VAL A 366 1.10 -4.65 52.79
N LYS A 367 2.04 -4.48 51.84
CA LYS A 367 1.93 -3.47 50.78
C LYS A 367 0.72 -3.75 49.86
N ASP A 368 0.47 -5.02 49.54
CA ASP A 368 -0.68 -5.43 48.72
C ASP A 368 -2.02 -5.19 49.42
N GLU A 369 -2.14 -5.48 50.72
CA GLU A 369 -3.35 -5.19 51.49
C GLU A 369 -3.57 -3.68 51.69
N ILE A 370 -2.50 -2.89 51.89
CA ILE A 370 -2.56 -1.42 51.88
C ILE A 370 -3.06 -0.92 50.52
N LEU A 371 -2.58 -1.47 49.40
CA LEU A 371 -3.05 -1.13 48.06
C LEU A 371 -4.54 -1.45 47.87
N LYS A 372 -5.02 -2.60 48.41
CA LYS A 372 -6.44 -2.96 48.41
C LYS A 372 -7.28 -1.96 49.22
N GLU A 373 -6.95 -1.69 50.48
CA GLU A 373 -7.70 -0.72 51.30
C GLU A 373 -7.65 0.71 50.73
N LEU A 374 -6.53 1.14 50.14
CA LEU A 374 -6.44 2.43 49.45
C LEU A 374 -7.28 2.48 48.17
N SER A 375 -7.32 1.39 47.37
CA SER A 375 -8.19 1.32 46.20
C SER A 375 -9.68 1.36 46.58
N GLN A 376 -10.07 0.67 47.65
CA GLN A 376 -11.43 0.68 48.18
C GLN A 376 -11.83 2.06 48.73
N ARG A 377 -10.92 2.73 49.47
CA ARG A 377 -11.08 4.14 49.89
C ARG A 377 -11.25 5.07 48.68
N ARG A 378 -10.55 4.83 47.56
CA ARG A 378 -10.69 5.59 46.31
C ARG A 378 -12.03 5.42 45.61
N THR A 379 -12.65 4.23 45.69
CA THR A 379 -13.99 3.98 45.13
C THR A 379 -15.16 4.59 45.93
N ALA A 380 -14.91 5.11 47.14
CA ALA A 380 -15.95 5.65 48.02
C ALA A 380 -16.33 7.13 47.74
N VAL A 381 -15.73 7.79 46.75
CA VAL A 381 -16.18 9.10 46.27
C VAL A 381 -17.06 8.92 45.04
N GLY A 382 -18.37 8.94 45.26
CA GLY A 382 -19.39 8.85 44.22
C GLY A 382 -19.44 10.10 43.32
N ALA A 383 -18.47 10.23 42.42
CA ALA A 383 -18.58 11.06 41.24
C ALA A 383 -18.25 10.20 40.02
N SER A 384 -19.20 10.07 39.10
CA SER A 384 -18.92 9.51 37.78
C SER A 384 -17.98 10.47 37.04
N ILE A 385 -16.67 10.20 37.11
CA ILE A 385 -15.68 10.87 36.27
C ILE A 385 -15.92 10.36 34.85
N GLN A 386 -16.86 11.02 34.15
CA GLN A 386 -16.73 11.12 32.71
C GLN A 386 -15.35 11.73 32.47
N VAL A 387 -14.52 11.07 31.67
CA VAL A 387 -13.31 11.68 31.14
C VAL A 387 -13.78 12.85 30.28
N VAL A 388 -13.74 14.04 30.86
CA VAL A 388 -14.13 15.26 30.17
C VAL A 388 -13.08 15.48 29.10
N LYS A 389 -13.50 15.38 27.82
CA LYS A 389 -12.67 15.73 26.67
C LYS A 389 -11.93 17.03 26.92
N GLU A 390 -10.66 17.08 26.53
CA GLU A 390 -9.84 18.28 26.69
C GLU A 390 -10.54 19.48 26.05
N GLU A 391 -10.36 20.68 26.61
CA GLU A 391 -11.07 21.88 26.16
C GLU A 391 -10.82 22.18 24.67
N ARG A 392 -9.63 21.83 24.16
CA ARG A 392 -9.29 21.89 22.73
C ARG A 392 -10.11 20.91 21.89
N GLU A 393 -10.25 19.66 22.33
CA GLU A 393 -11.06 18.66 21.61
C GLU A 393 -12.53 19.08 21.54
N LYS A 394 -13.10 19.57 22.65
CA LYS A 394 -14.46 20.14 22.68
C LYS A 394 -14.62 21.30 21.68
N PHE A 395 -13.68 22.24 21.68
CA PHE A 395 -13.70 23.35 20.72
C PHE A 395 -13.62 22.85 19.27
N ARG A 396 -12.77 21.85 18.97
CA ARG A 396 -12.68 21.29 17.62
C ARG A 396 -13.99 20.67 17.17
N GLU A 397 -14.60 19.80 17.98
CA GLU A 397 -15.88 19.16 17.64
C GLU A 397 -17.00 20.20 17.44
N ALA A 398 -17.08 21.20 18.32
CA ALA A 398 -18.04 22.29 18.22
C ALA A 398 -17.83 23.16 16.98
N ALA A 399 -16.58 23.45 16.61
CA ALA A 399 -16.24 24.26 15.44
C ALA A 399 -16.48 23.51 14.13
N VAL A 400 -16.19 22.21 14.08
CA VAL A 400 -16.52 21.32 12.94
C VAL A 400 -18.03 21.31 12.71
N ASP A 401 -18.81 21.07 13.76
CA ASP A 401 -20.28 21.02 13.66
C ASP A 401 -20.87 22.38 13.29
N ALA A 402 -20.31 23.47 13.82
CA ALA A 402 -20.70 24.82 13.45
C ALA A 402 -20.48 25.11 11.95
N ILE A 403 -19.30 24.79 11.40
CA ILE A 403 -19.00 24.97 9.97
C ILE A 403 -19.98 24.18 9.11
N LEU A 404 -20.22 22.91 9.45
CA LEU A 404 -21.10 22.03 8.69
C LEU A 404 -22.56 22.47 8.75
N MET A 405 -23.05 22.91 9.92
CA MET A 405 -24.39 23.46 10.08
C MET A 405 -24.57 24.79 9.32
N ARG A 406 -23.57 25.68 9.36
CA ARG A 406 -23.56 26.92 8.53
C ARG A 406 -23.56 26.58 7.02
N ALA A 407 -22.88 25.51 6.61
CA ALA A 407 -22.88 24.98 5.24
C ALA A 407 -24.16 24.17 4.87
N GLY A 408 -25.22 24.27 5.68
CA GLY A 408 -26.53 23.67 5.39
C GLY A 408 -26.66 22.17 5.69
N ARG A 409 -25.64 21.53 6.28
CA ARG A 409 -25.71 20.10 6.66
C ARG A 409 -26.52 19.93 7.95
N LYS A 410 -27.48 18.99 7.93
CA LYS A 410 -28.23 18.61 9.13
C LYS A 410 -27.41 17.62 9.97
N ILE A 411 -27.02 18.03 11.17
CA ILE A 411 -26.37 17.17 12.16
C ILE A 411 -27.41 16.77 13.21
N GLU A 412 -27.61 15.47 13.41
CA GLU A 412 -28.64 14.97 14.33
C GLU A 412 -28.34 15.28 15.80
N LYS A 413 -27.05 15.23 16.17
CA LYS A 413 -26.54 15.51 17.53
C LYS A 413 -25.31 16.41 17.42
N PRO A 414 -25.48 17.74 17.28
CA PRO A 414 -24.37 18.68 17.29
C PRO A 414 -23.65 18.66 18.63
N ALA A 415 -22.32 18.86 18.62
CA ALA A 415 -21.54 19.02 19.84
C ALA A 415 -21.99 20.24 20.68
N GLU A 416 -21.72 20.20 21.98
CA GLU A 416 -21.98 21.33 22.90
C GLU A 416 -21.19 22.58 22.47
N GLY A 417 -21.82 23.77 22.50
CA GLY A 417 -21.21 25.01 22.00
C GLY A 417 -21.27 25.24 20.48
N SER A 418 -21.56 24.22 19.65
CA SER A 418 -21.59 24.36 18.18
C SER A 418 -22.51 25.49 17.70
N ARG A 419 -23.65 25.70 18.39
CA ARG A 419 -24.64 26.72 18.01
C ARG A 419 -24.16 28.15 18.23
N GLU A 420 -23.25 28.36 19.17
CA GLU A 420 -22.65 29.68 19.43
C GLU A 420 -21.61 29.98 18.34
N LEU A 421 -20.77 28.98 18.03
CA LEU A 421 -19.77 29.05 16.96
C LEU A 421 -20.38 29.15 15.56
N MET A 422 -21.66 28.83 15.33
CA MET A 422 -22.35 29.11 14.06
C MET A 422 -22.41 30.60 13.71
N SER A 423 -22.22 31.50 14.69
CA SER A 423 -22.14 32.94 14.43
C SER A 423 -20.76 33.42 13.98
N TYR A 424 -19.73 32.58 14.10
CA TYR A 424 -18.33 32.95 13.82
C TYR A 424 -17.98 32.73 12.35
N ARG A 425 -17.24 33.67 11.74
CA ARG A 425 -16.59 33.45 10.44
C ARG A 425 -15.42 32.49 10.60
N LEU A 426 -14.94 31.90 9.50
CA LEU A 426 -13.70 31.11 9.49
C LEU A 426 -12.52 31.86 10.11
N GLU A 427 -12.42 33.17 9.87
CA GLU A 427 -11.42 34.03 10.50
C GLU A 427 -11.57 34.10 12.02
N ASP A 428 -12.80 34.16 12.55
CA ASP A 428 -13.03 34.26 13.99
C ASP A 428 -12.78 32.92 14.69
N LEU A 429 -13.06 31.80 14.01
CA LEU A 429 -12.61 30.47 14.43
C LEU A 429 -11.08 30.35 14.42
N ALA A 430 -10.39 30.91 13.42
CA ALA A 430 -8.93 30.96 13.37
C ALA A 430 -8.34 31.82 14.51
N LYS A 431 -8.94 32.97 14.82
CA LYS A 431 -8.57 33.79 15.99
C LYS A 431 -8.77 33.03 17.29
N GLU A 432 -9.88 32.31 17.43
CA GLU A 432 -10.20 31.56 18.65
C GLU A 432 -9.27 30.34 18.83
N ALA A 433 -8.93 29.64 17.75
CA ALA A 433 -7.90 28.59 17.76
C ALA A 433 -6.53 29.12 18.21
N LEU A 434 -6.11 30.30 17.71
CA LEU A 434 -4.85 30.94 18.13
C LEU A 434 -4.87 31.37 19.62
N LYS A 435 -6.00 31.87 20.15
CA LYS A 435 -6.10 32.12 21.61
C LYS A 435 -5.92 30.83 22.40
N ARG A 436 -6.53 29.73 21.93
CA ARG A 436 -6.47 28.39 22.56
C ARG A 436 -5.10 27.71 22.39
N SER A 437 -4.31 28.08 21.38
CA SER A 437 -2.89 27.70 21.28
C SER A 437 -1.97 28.54 22.20
N GLY A 438 -2.48 29.63 22.79
CA GLY A 438 -1.70 30.56 23.61
C GLY A 438 -1.01 31.68 22.81
N GLU A 439 -1.34 31.82 21.53
CA GLU A 439 -0.72 32.78 20.62
C GLU A 439 -1.38 34.17 20.60
N ARG A 440 -0.60 35.16 20.19
CA ARG A 440 -1.06 36.55 20.07
C ARG A 440 -1.81 36.77 18.77
N VAL A 441 -3.10 37.10 18.89
CA VAL A 441 -4.01 37.42 17.77
C VAL A 441 -3.81 38.87 17.27
N THR A 442 -2.56 39.26 17.01
CA THR A 442 -2.17 40.59 16.52
C THR A 442 -1.61 40.49 15.11
N GLY A 443 -1.97 41.43 14.22
CA GLY A 443 -1.47 41.48 12.84
C GLY A 443 -2.59 41.69 11.81
N SER A 444 -2.24 41.64 10.53
CA SER A 444 -3.23 41.67 9.45
C SER A 444 -4.04 40.37 9.38
N ARG A 445 -5.22 40.43 8.76
CA ARG A 445 -6.11 39.29 8.51
C ARG A 445 -5.37 38.08 7.93
N THR A 446 -4.56 38.32 6.89
CA THR A 446 -3.73 37.32 6.22
C THR A 446 -2.67 36.71 7.16
N GLN A 447 -2.02 37.51 8.01
CA GLN A 447 -1.03 37.04 8.98
C GLN A 447 -1.65 36.23 10.14
N ILE A 448 -2.90 36.52 10.51
CA ILE A 448 -3.65 35.72 11.50
C ILE A 448 -3.98 34.36 10.89
N ILE A 449 -4.57 34.34 9.69
CA ILE A 449 -4.98 33.07 9.06
C ILE A 449 -3.77 32.20 8.71
N ARG A 450 -2.70 32.74 8.11
CA ARG A 450 -1.48 31.95 7.80
C ARG A 450 -0.88 31.24 9.03
N ARG A 451 -0.83 31.91 10.20
CA ARG A 451 -0.37 31.28 11.46
C ARG A 451 -1.34 30.21 11.96
N ALA A 452 -2.65 30.47 11.86
CA ALA A 452 -3.66 29.49 12.24
C ALA A 452 -3.58 28.23 11.36
N MET A 453 -3.19 28.35 10.09
CA MET A 453 -3.00 27.19 9.21
C MET A 453 -1.78 26.36 9.62
N SER A 454 -0.61 26.98 9.81
CA SER A 454 0.66 26.25 9.93
C SER A 454 0.69 25.17 11.03
N THR A 455 0.09 25.44 12.20
CA THR A 455 0.22 24.58 13.39
C THR A 455 -0.98 24.53 14.33
N SER A 456 -2.07 25.29 14.09
CA SER A 456 -3.14 25.43 15.09
C SER A 456 -4.32 24.44 14.89
N ASP A 457 -5.14 24.30 15.93
CA ASP A 457 -6.39 23.52 15.90
C ASP A 457 -7.33 23.93 14.75
N PHE A 458 -7.22 25.14 14.21
CA PHE A 458 -8.01 25.61 13.06
C PHE A 458 -7.84 24.70 11.83
N LYS A 459 -6.61 24.30 11.49
CA LYS A 459 -6.35 23.38 10.37
C LYS A 459 -6.97 22.01 10.58
N ILE A 460 -6.97 21.52 11.83
CA ILE A 460 -7.59 20.24 12.21
C ILE A 460 -9.10 20.34 12.05
N VAL A 461 -9.72 21.44 12.51
CA VAL A 461 -11.16 21.72 12.31
C VAL A 461 -11.54 21.73 10.83
N LEU A 462 -10.77 22.39 9.96
CA LEU A 462 -11.02 22.38 8.52
C LEU A 462 -10.90 20.95 7.93
N MET A 463 -9.90 20.19 8.37
CA MET A 463 -9.72 18.80 7.95
C MET A 463 -10.85 17.88 8.38
N ASP A 464 -11.29 17.99 9.64
CA ASP A 464 -12.37 17.17 10.20
C ASP A 464 -13.73 17.52 9.58
N ALA A 465 -13.99 18.79 9.26
CA ALA A 465 -15.18 19.20 8.51
C ALA A 465 -15.21 18.59 7.08
N VAL A 466 -14.08 18.63 6.36
CA VAL A 466 -13.95 17.97 5.04
C VAL A 466 -14.13 16.46 5.17
N ASN A 467 -13.51 15.84 6.18
CA ASN A 467 -13.54 14.39 6.40
C ASN A 467 -14.93 13.88 6.77
N LYS A 468 -15.60 14.56 7.71
CA LYS A 468 -16.98 14.25 8.12
C LYS A 468 -17.95 14.37 6.94
N THR A 469 -17.80 15.41 6.11
CA THR A 469 -18.59 15.57 4.88
C THR A 469 -18.33 14.43 3.89
N LEU A 470 -17.05 14.15 3.56
CA LEU A 470 -16.67 13.10 2.61
C LEU A 470 -17.22 11.74 3.06
N LEU A 471 -17.06 11.37 4.33
CA LEU A 471 -17.46 10.08 4.86
C LEU A 471 -18.97 9.92 5.01
N GLN A 472 -19.71 11.00 5.29
CA GLN A 472 -21.18 10.98 5.29
C GLN A 472 -21.70 10.75 3.87
N ASP A 473 -21.32 11.63 2.92
CA ASP A 473 -21.77 11.51 1.53
C ASP A 473 -21.36 10.16 0.92
N TYR A 474 -20.15 9.68 1.19
CA TYR A 474 -19.66 8.39 0.69
C TYR A 474 -20.49 7.19 1.20
N ARG A 475 -21.09 7.28 2.39
CA ARG A 475 -22.00 6.23 2.90
C ARG A 475 -23.40 6.35 2.32
N ASP A 476 -23.89 7.56 2.10
CA ASP A 476 -25.25 7.82 1.64
C ASP A 476 -25.47 7.57 0.14
N ILE A 477 -24.41 7.56 -0.67
CA ILE A 477 -24.48 7.27 -2.11
C ILE A 477 -24.80 5.78 -2.34
N PRO A 478 -25.97 5.45 -2.94
CA PRO A 478 -26.30 4.08 -3.30
C PRO A 478 -25.47 3.64 -4.51
N THR A 479 -24.95 2.42 -4.45
CA THR A 479 -24.28 1.72 -5.55
C THR A 479 -24.82 0.28 -5.58
N THR A 480 -24.67 -0.40 -6.72
CA THR A 480 -25.34 -1.68 -7.02
C THR A 480 -24.41 -2.89 -6.91
N TYR A 481 -23.10 -2.70 -7.13
CA TYR A 481 -22.13 -3.80 -7.22
C TYR A 481 -22.09 -4.70 -5.98
N GLN A 482 -22.30 -4.14 -4.78
CA GLN A 482 -22.25 -4.90 -3.52
C GLN A 482 -23.29 -6.03 -3.42
N LYS A 483 -24.33 -6.04 -4.27
CA LYS A 483 -25.34 -7.09 -4.27
C LYS A 483 -24.79 -8.42 -4.77
N PHE A 484 -23.97 -8.39 -5.81
CA PHE A 484 -23.48 -9.58 -6.53
C PHE A 484 -21.96 -9.82 -6.40
N THR A 485 -21.24 -8.94 -5.70
CA THR A 485 -19.80 -9.11 -5.41
C THR A 485 -19.53 -9.40 -3.93
N ARG A 486 -18.51 -10.19 -3.64
CA ARG A 486 -17.96 -10.35 -2.28
C ARG A 486 -17.04 -9.20 -1.91
N LYS A 487 -17.21 -8.62 -0.71
CA LYS A 487 -16.21 -7.73 -0.10
C LYS A 487 -15.11 -8.55 0.57
N ALA A 488 -13.86 -8.21 0.30
CA ALA A 488 -12.69 -8.81 0.96
C ALA A 488 -11.72 -7.77 1.53
N SER A 489 -10.77 -8.26 2.31
CA SER A 489 -9.65 -7.51 2.87
C SER A 489 -8.33 -8.04 2.30
N ALA A 490 -7.36 -7.15 2.13
CA ALA A 490 -5.99 -7.44 1.75
C ALA A 490 -5.03 -6.64 2.63
N SER A 491 -3.95 -7.28 3.10
CA SER A 491 -2.96 -6.65 3.98
C SER A 491 -1.88 -5.84 3.25
N ASP A 492 -1.71 -6.06 1.94
CA ASP A 492 -0.71 -5.36 1.14
C ASP A 492 -1.13 -5.21 -0.33
N PHE A 493 -0.23 -4.67 -1.16
CA PHE A 493 -0.41 -4.47 -2.60
C PHE A 493 0.13 -5.62 -3.45
N LYS A 494 0.54 -6.74 -2.85
CA LYS A 494 1.03 -7.88 -3.62
C LYS A 494 -0.13 -8.58 -4.30
N THR A 495 0.19 -9.46 -5.24
CA THR A 495 -0.79 -10.35 -5.85
C THR A 495 -1.42 -11.24 -4.78
N LEU A 496 -2.72 -11.10 -4.59
CA LEU A 496 -3.56 -11.97 -3.79
C LEU A 496 -3.76 -13.26 -4.57
N HIS A 497 -3.46 -14.40 -3.97
CA HIS A 497 -3.78 -15.71 -4.52
C HIS A 497 -5.04 -16.25 -3.82
N ARG A 498 -6.10 -16.47 -4.60
CA ARG A 498 -7.36 -17.06 -4.15
C ARG A 498 -7.44 -18.50 -4.65
N ILE A 499 -6.88 -19.40 -3.84
CA ILE A 499 -6.99 -20.84 -4.05
C ILE A 499 -8.37 -21.30 -3.53
N ARG A 500 -9.16 -21.90 -4.41
CA ARG A 500 -10.28 -22.76 -4.05
C ARG A 500 -9.80 -24.19 -3.89
N VAL A 501 -10.25 -24.82 -2.82
CA VAL A 501 -10.19 -26.27 -2.66
C VAL A 501 -11.51 -26.85 -3.17
N GLY A 502 -11.45 -27.89 -4.00
CA GLY A 502 -12.61 -28.58 -4.54
C GLY A 502 -13.50 -29.21 -3.47
N SER A 503 -14.75 -29.49 -3.82
CA SER A 503 -15.72 -30.11 -2.94
C SER A 503 -15.54 -31.63 -2.87
N LEU A 504 -15.69 -32.18 -1.66
CA LEU A 504 -15.54 -33.62 -1.44
C LEU A 504 -16.50 -34.43 -2.33
N PRO A 505 -16.03 -35.52 -2.98
CA PRO A 505 -16.87 -36.39 -3.79
C PRO A 505 -17.96 -37.02 -2.93
N SER A 506 -19.11 -37.29 -3.55
CA SER A 506 -20.23 -37.92 -2.84
C SER A 506 -19.80 -39.22 -2.17
N LEU A 507 -20.08 -39.35 -0.87
CA LEU A 507 -19.71 -40.50 -0.07
C LEU A 507 -20.28 -41.79 -0.68
N LYS A 508 -19.39 -42.67 -1.13
CA LYS A 508 -19.78 -43.97 -1.67
C LYS A 508 -20.16 -44.90 -0.52
N LEU A 509 -21.21 -45.69 -0.71
CA LEU A 509 -21.64 -46.71 0.26
C LEU A 509 -20.51 -47.72 0.48
N VAL A 510 -19.85 -47.65 1.63
CA VAL A 510 -18.87 -48.64 2.08
C VAL A 510 -19.64 -49.86 2.57
N LYS A 511 -19.33 -51.04 2.02
CA LYS A 511 -19.91 -52.30 2.49
C LYS A 511 -19.22 -52.74 3.79
N GLU A 512 -19.94 -53.45 4.64
CA GLU A 512 -19.41 -53.99 5.89
C GLU A 512 -18.10 -54.76 5.66
N GLY A 513 -17.05 -54.40 6.42
CA GLY A 513 -15.71 -55.01 6.32
C GLY A 513 -14.76 -54.42 5.27
N VAL A 514 -15.12 -53.34 4.57
CA VAL A 514 -14.23 -52.67 3.60
C VAL A 514 -13.68 -51.36 4.17
N GLU A 515 -12.39 -51.07 3.93
CA GLU A 515 -11.76 -49.82 4.36
C GLU A 515 -12.28 -48.59 3.59
N TYR A 516 -12.29 -47.44 4.27
CA TYR A 516 -12.63 -46.15 3.66
C TYR A 516 -11.54 -45.73 2.68
N ARG A 517 -11.93 -45.38 1.45
CA ARG A 517 -11.00 -44.90 0.43
C ARG A 517 -10.66 -43.43 0.68
N ASN A 518 -9.36 -43.13 0.79
CA ASN A 518 -8.85 -41.76 0.85
C ASN A 518 -9.25 -40.96 -0.41
N VAL A 519 -9.60 -39.70 -0.17
CA VAL A 519 -10.01 -38.73 -1.18
C VAL A 519 -8.89 -37.70 -1.34
N THR A 520 -8.58 -37.35 -2.58
CA THR A 520 -7.77 -36.18 -2.97
C THR A 520 -8.70 -35.04 -3.37
N LEU A 521 -8.33 -33.80 -3.06
CA LEU A 521 -9.06 -32.59 -3.44
C LEU A 521 -8.33 -31.88 -4.58
N GLY A 522 -9.07 -31.39 -5.58
CA GLY A 522 -8.50 -30.48 -6.58
C GLY A 522 -8.27 -29.07 -6.01
N GLU A 523 -7.31 -28.33 -6.57
CA GLU A 523 -7.09 -26.92 -6.27
C GLU A 523 -7.11 -26.09 -7.57
N GLU A 524 -7.87 -24.99 -7.58
CA GLU A 524 -7.88 -23.97 -8.65
C GLU A 524 -7.59 -22.61 -8.03
N GLY A 525 -6.74 -21.79 -8.65
CA GLY A 525 -6.28 -20.53 -8.06
C GLY A 525 -6.35 -19.34 -9.01
N GLU A 526 -7.12 -18.31 -8.64
CA GLU A 526 -7.10 -17.01 -9.32
C GLU A 526 -6.19 -16.00 -8.60
N SER A 527 -5.68 -15.01 -9.34
CA SER A 527 -4.74 -14.04 -8.77
C SER A 527 -4.92 -12.62 -9.29
N TYR A 528 -4.92 -11.63 -8.39
CA TYR A 528 -5.08 -10.21 -8.73
C TYR A 528 -4.45 -9.30 -7.66
N ALA A 529 -4.26 -8.01 -7.96
CA ALA A 529 -3.65 -7.04 -7.04
C ALA A 529 -4.57 -5.83 -6.78
N ILE A 530 -4.28 -5.08 -5.71
CA ILE A 530 -4.99 -3.85 -5.35
C ILE A 530 -4.37 -2.63 -6.07
N GLY A 531 -5.22 -1.77 -6.61
CA GLY A 531 -4.87 -0.48 -7.19
C GLY A 531 -4.91 0.67 -6.17
N LYS A 532 -4.26 1.77 -6.53
CA LYS A 532 -4.27 3.02 -5.76
C LYS A 532 -4.97 4.11 -6.57
N TYR A 533 -6.09 4.59 -6.04
CA TYR A 533 -6.90 5.65 -6.64
C TYR A 533 -6.87 6.87 -5.73
N GLY A 534 -6.97 8.07 -6.30
CA GLY A 534 -6.96 9.29 -5.50
C GLY A 534 -7.00 10.56 -6.33
N ALA A 535 -7.36 11.65 -5.65
CA ALA A 535 -7.46 13.00 -6.23
C ALA A 535 -6.89 14.01 -5.25
N ARG A 536 -6.47 15.17 -5.76
CA ARG A 536 -6.10 16.33 -4.95
C ARG A 536 -7.04 17.50 -5.24
N PHE A 537 -7.36 18.27 -4.22
CA PHE A 537 -8.01 19.58 -4.37
C PHE A 537 -7.39 20.56 -3.38
N GLY A 538 -7.46 21.85 -3.70
CA GLY A 538 -6.93 22.92 -2.85
C GLY A 538 -8.05 23.80 -2.31
N ILE A 539 -7.89 24.27 -1.07
CA ILE A 539 -8.62 25.42 -0.53
C ILE A 539 -7.62 26.56 -0.41
N THR A 540 -7.85 27.68 -1.10
CA THR A 540 -6.92 28.81 -1.08
C THR A 540 -7.16 29.72 0.11
N LEU A 541 -6.16 30.54 0.44
CA LEU A 541 -6.27 31.54 1.49
C LEU A 541 -7.40 32.56 1.22
N GLU A 542 -7.67 32.88 -0.04
CA GLU A 542 -8.80 33.74 -0.45
C GLU A 542 -10.15 33.11 -0.12
N THR A 543 -10.34 31.80 -0.33
CA THR A 543 -11.57 31.08 0.05
C THR A 543 -11.85 31.23 1.55
N ILE A 544 -10.81 31.06 2.39
CA ILE A 544 -10.91 31.19 3.85
C ILE A 544 -11.20 32.65 4.26
N ILE A 545 -10.51 33.61 3.64
CA ILE A 545 -10.73 35.05 3.82
C ILE A 545 -12.16 35.45 3.41
N ASN A 546 -12.70 34.88 2.34
CA ASN A 546 -14.03 35.19 1.85
C ASN A 546 -15.16 34.48 2.63
N ASP A 547 -14.82 33.61 3.60
CA ASP A 547 -15.77 32.82 4.40
C ASP A 547 -16.68 31.93 3.52
N ASP A 548 -16.14 31.44 2.40
CA ASP A 548 -16.85 30.59 1.44
C ASP A 548 -16.94 29.15 1.95
N LEU A 549 -18.04 28.88 2.66
CA LEU A 549 -18.30 27.58 3.28
C LEU A 549 -18.77 26.51 2.29
N ASP A 550 -19.25 26.87 1.09
CA ASP A 550 -19.77 25.89 0.12
C ASP A 550 -18.63 24.98 -0.40
N VAL A 551 -17.40 25.49 -0.43
CA VAL A 551 -16.21 24.69 -0.76
C VAL A 551 -16.04 23.47 0.17
N PHE A 552 -16.39 23.60 1.45
CA PHE A 552 -16.28 22.52 2.44
C PHE A 552 -17.43 21.49 2.35
N SER A 553 -18.57 21.85 1.76
CA SER A 553 -19.71 20.94 1.57
C SER A 553 -19.70 20.29 0.18
N ARG A 554 -19.40 21.06 -0.88
CA ARG A 554 -19.59 20.68 -2.29
C ARG A 554 -18.45 19.87 -2.87
N ILE A 555 -17.19 20.27 -2.65
CA ILE A 555 -16.05 19.54 -3.21
C ILE A 555 -15.93 18.14 -2.59
N PRO A 556 -16.02 17.97 -1.25
CA PRO A 556 -16.01 16.63 -0.65
C PRO A 556 -17.20 15.77 -1.12
N ALA A 557 -18.40 16.35 -1.30
CA ALA A 557 -19.54 15.62 -1.86
C ALA A 557 -19.31 15.12 -3.30
N GLN A 558 -18.64 15.91 -4.14
CA GLN A 558 -18.29 15.47 -5.51
C GLN A 558 -17.21 14.40 -5.49
N LEU A 559 -16.23 14.49 -4.57
CA LEU A 559 -15.18 13.48 -4.41
C LEU A 559 -15.72 12.16 -3.83
N ALA A 560 -16.69 12.21 -2.90
CA ALA A 560 -17.40 11.02 -2.43
C ALA A 560 -18.12 10.29 -3.57
N ARG A 561 -18.86 11.04 -4.40
CA ARG A 561 -19.53 10.51 -5.62
C ARG A 561 -18.53 9.92 -6.60
N SER A 562 -17.42 10.62 -6.87
CA SER A 562 -16.39 10.09 -7.77
C SER A 562 -15.76 8.81 -7.21
N ALA A 563 -15.42 8.76 -5.91
CA ALA A 563 -14.82 7.58 -5.29
C ALA A 563 -15.75 6.37 -5.33
N LYS A 564 -17.04 6.53 -5.01
CA LYS A 564 -18.04 5.46 -5.16
C LYS A 564 -18.19 5.00 -6.60
N ARG A 565 -18.33 5.95 -7.54
CA ARG A 565 -18.41 5.65 -8.97
C ARG A 565 -17.21 4.84 -9.44
N THR A 566 -15.98 5.25 -9.11
CA THR A 566 -14.77 4.54 -9.57
C THR A 566 -14.75 3.07 -9.14
N VAL A 567 -15.25 2.73 -7.95
CA VAL A 567 -15.37 1.31 -7.53
C VAL A 567 -16.43 0.56 -8.36
N GLU A 568 -17.62 1.14 -8.49
CA GLU A 568 -18.73 0.53 -9.25
C GLU A 568 -18.38 0.36 -10.73
N GLU A 569 -17.84 1.41 -11.34
CA GLU A 569 -17.34 1.48 -12.71
C GLU A 569 -16.24 0.45 -12.96
N THR A 570 -15.32 0.23 -12.02
CA THR A 570 -14.28 -0.82 -12.13
C THR A 570 -14.91 -2.22 -12.17
N VAL A 571 -15.93 -2.49 -11.34
CA VAL A 571 -16.63 -3.79 -11.35
C VAL A 571 -17.41 -4.01 -12.64
N TYR A 572 -18.12 -3.00 -13.14
CA TYR A 572 -18.84 -3.12 -14.41
C TYR A 572 -17.90 -3.22 -15.61
N ALA A 573 -16.80 -2.45 -15.64
CA ALA A 573 -15.75 -2.57 -16.66
C ALA A 573 -15.14 -3.98 -16.69
N LEU A 574 -14.91 -4.60 -15.52
CA LEU A 574 -14.44 -5.98 -15.42
C LEU A 574 -15.41 -6.99 -16.08
N ILE A 575 -16.73 -6.82 -15.89
CA ILE A 575 -17.77 -7.65 -16.53
C ILE A 575 -17.75 -7.48 -18.05
N LEU A 576 -17.60 -6.24 -18.53
CA LEU A 576 -17.59 -5.92 -19.96
C LEU A 576 -16.31 -6.40 -20.66
N GLN A 577 -15.14 -6.20 -20.03
CA GLN A 577 -13.82 -6.60 -20.56
C GLN A 577 -13.69 -8.12 -20.76
N ASN A 578 -14.44 -8.93 -19.98
CA ASN A 578 -14.40 -10.39 -20.03
C ASN A 578 -12.95 -10.94 -19.95
N PRO A 579 -12.21 -10.64 -18.87
CA PRO A 579 -10.80 -10.99 -18.75
C PRO A 579 -10.57 -12.51 -18.79
N LYS A 580 -9.32 -12.91 -19.06
CA LYS A 580 -8.92 -14.30 -19.00
C LYS A 580 -8.70 -14.75 -17.56
N MET A 581 -9.16 -15.96 -17.24
CA MET A 581 -8.93 -16.65 -15.98
C MET A 581 -7.63 -17.48 -16.03
N SER A 582 -7.28 -18.13 -14.92
CA SER A 582 -6.07 -18.96 -14.78
C SER A 582 -5.93 -20.08 -15.82
N ASP A 583 -7.03 -20.57 -16.39
CA ASP A 583 -7.07 -21.57 -17.47
C ASP A 583 -6.77 -20.99 -18.88
N GLY A 584 -6.56 -19.67 -18.97
CA GLY A 584 -6.26 -18.95 -20.20
C GLY A 584 -7.48 -18.55 -21.05
N LYS A 585 -8.71 -18.86 -20.60
CA LYS A 585 -9.95 -18.53 -21.32
C LYS A 585 -10.68 -17.33 -20.70
N PRO A 586 -11.46 -16.57 -21.50
CA PRO A 586 -12.31 -15.50 -20.97
C PRO A 586 -13.32 -16.04 -19.94
N VAL A 587 -13.66 -15.25 -18.92
CA VAL A 587 -14.65 -15.62 -17.89
C VAL A 587 -15.94 -16.16 -18.51
N PHE A 588 -16.52 -15.42 -19.45
CA PHE A 588 -17.67 -15.85 -20.26
C PHE A 588 -17.18 -16.56 -21.52
N ASP A 589 -17.25 -17.89 -21.50
CA ASP A 589 -16.86 -18.75 -22.62
C ASP A 589 -17.81 -19.96 -22.76
N SER A 590 -17.87 -20.52 -23.97
CA SER A 590 -18.66 -21.71 -24.27
C SER A 590 -18.24 -22.93 -23.43
N SER A 591 -16.94 -23.12 -23.19
CA SER A 591 -16.40 -24.26 -22.42
C SER A 591 -16.59 -24.10 -20.91
N HIS A 592 -16.77 -22.88 -20.42
CA HIS A 592 -17.20 -22.57 -19.05
C HIS A 592 -18.69 -22.83 -18.83
N ASN A 593 -19.42 -23.24 -19.87
CA ASN A 593 -20.87 -23.46 -19.87
C ASN A 593 -21.68 -22.24 -19.39
N ASN A 594 -21.12 -21.03 -19.49
CA ASN A 594 -21.73 -19.80 -18.97
C ASN A 594 -22.00 -18.72 -20.04
N LEU A 595 -21.64 -18.97 -21.30
CA LEU A 595 -22.04 -18.15 -22.44
C LEU A 595 -23.30 -18.73 -23.10
N GLY A 596 -24.39 -17.97 -23.15
CA GLY A 596 -25.67 -18.34 -23.76
C GLY A 596 -25.76 -18.08 -25.26
N THR A 597 -26.77 -18.66 -25.91
CA THR A 597 -27.12 -18.35 -27.30
C THR A 597 -27.68 -16.94 -27.40
N ALA A 598 -27.16 -16.12 -28.31
CA ALA A 598 -27.63 -14.76 -28.57
C ALA A 598 -29.15 -14.72 -28.80
N GLY A 599 -29.87 -13.91 -28.02
CA GLY A 599 -31.29 -13.67 -28.17
C GLY A 599 -31.87 -12.76 -27.08
N PRO A 600 -33.15 -12.36 -27.22
CA PRO A 600 -33.83 -11.48 -26.26
C PRO A 600 -34.06 -12.21 -24.92
N ILE A 601 -34.54 -11.46 -23.91
CA ILE A 601 -34.94 -12.07 -22.64
C ILE A 601 -36.25 -12.82 -22.92
N GLY A 602 -36.21 -14.15 -22.87
CA GLY A 602 -37.30 -14.96 -23.37
C GLY A 602 -37.31 -16.37 -22.81
N LEU A 603 -38.41 -17.08 -23.09
CA LEU A 603 -38.67 -18.41 -22.53
C LEU A 603 -37.51 -19.39 -22.78
N ASP A 604 -36.92 -19.39 -23.98
CA ASP A 604 -35.89 -20.35 -24.35
C ASP A 604 -34.48 -19.92 -23.91
N THR A 605 -34.14 -18.63 -23.96
CA THR A 605 -32.86 -18.11 -23.45
C THR A 605 -32.78 -18.20 -21.91
N LEU A 606 -33.90 -18.02 -21.20
CA LEU A 606 -34.00 -18.24 -19.75
C LEU A 606 -33.97 -19.73 -19.37
N LYS A 607 -34.57 -20.63 -20.18
CA LYS A 607 -34.40 -22.09 -20.01
C LYS A 607 -32.94 -22.50 -20.19
N GLU A 608 -32.28 -21.98 -21.22
CA GLU A 608 -30.85 -22.25 -21.47
C GLU A 608 -30.01 -21.80 -20.27
N ALA A 609 -30.17 -20.56 -19.82
CA ALA A 609 -29.47 -20.01 -18.66
C ALA A 609 -29.69 -20.84 -17.39
N ARG A 610 -30.95 -21.17 -17.06
CA ARG A 610 -31.30 -22.02 -15.91
C ARG A 610 -30.66 -23.40 -16.02
N THR A 611 -30.62 -23.99 -17.22
CA THR A 611 -30.01 -25.30 -17.44
C THR A 611 -28.51 -25.22 -17.21
N LYS A 612 -27.83 -24.24 -17.82
CA LYS A 612 -26.40 -24.00 -17.68
C LYS A 612 -25.97 -23.82 -16.21
N PHE A 613 -26.64 -22.96 -15.45
CA PHE A 613 -26.40 -22.83 -14.00
C PHE A 613 -26.55 -24.16 -13.24
N ARG A 614 -27.61 -24.93 -13.49
CA ARG A 614 -27.88 -26.19 -12.81
C ARG A 614 -27.00 -27.37 -13.24
N THR A 615 -26.30 -27.23 -14.36
CA THR A 615 -25.35 -28.23 -14.87
C THR A 615 -23.88 -27.84 -14.67
N GLN A 616 -23.60 -26.72 -13.99
CA GLN A 616 -22.23 -26.35 -13.63
C GLN A 616 -21.56 -27.44 -12.79
N LYS A 617 -20.24 -27.55 -12.95
CA LYS A 617 -19.42 -28.55 -12.28
C LYS A 617 -18.24 -27.92 -11.58
N ASP A 618 -17.90 -28.48 -10.43
CA ASP A 618 -16.71 -28.19 -9.66
C ASP A 618 -15.43 -28.73 -10.34
N VAL A 619 -14.26 -28.40 -9.80
CA VAL A 619 -12.93 -28.88 -10.24
C VAL A 619 -12.91 -30.41 -10.40
N ASP A 620 -13.45 -31.12 -9.40
CA ASP A 620 -13.52 -32.58 -9.37
C ASP A 620 -14.67 -33.18 -10.23
N GLY A 621 -15.34 -32.37 -11.05
CA GLY A 621 -16.36 -32.80 -12.02
C GLY A 621 -17.76 -33.08 -11.45
N HIS A 622 -17.97 -32.83 -10.16
CA HIS A 622 -19.26 -32.97 -9.48
C HIS A 622 -20.19 -31.79 -9.80
N TYR A 623 -21.50 -32.05 -9.93
CA TYR A 623 -22.48 -30.96 -10.13
C TYR A 623 -22.58 -30.07 -8.89
N ILE A 624 -22.53 -28.75 -9.11
CA ILE A 624 -22.79 -27.75 -8.07
C ILE A 624 -24.20 -27.19 -8.19
N ASN A 625 -24.90 -27.08 -7.06
CA ASN A 625 -26.28 -26.60 -7.05
C ASN A 625 -26.35 -25.07 -6.97
N VAL A 626 -25.83 -24.39 -7.99
CA VAL A 626 -25.87 -22.92 -8.10
C VAL A 626 -27.15 -22.48 -8.81
N MET A 627 -27.70 -21.34 -8.39
CA MET A 627 -28.80 -20.65 -9.06
C MET A 627 -28.43 -19.18 -9.24
N PRO A 628 -28.91 -18.52 -10.31
CA PRO A 628 -28.83 -17.07 -10.38
C PRO A 628 -29.78 -16.45 -9.33
N GLU A 629 -29.38 -15.31 -8.78
CA GLU A 629 -30.22 -14.48 -7.90
C GLU A 629 -30.36 -13.06 -8.45
N PHE A 630 -29.41 -12.60 -9.27
CA PHE A 630 -29.38 -11.25 -9.84
C PHE A 630 -29.37 -11.28 -11.37
N LEU A 631 -30.26 -10.51 -12.00
CA LEU A 631 -30.28 -10.24 -13.44
C LEU A 631 -29.81 -8.80 -13.67
N LEU A 632 -28.61 -8.66 -14.21
CA LEU A 632 -27.98 -7.40 -14.57
C LEU A 632 -28.35 -7.04 -16.02
N VAL A 633 -28.99 -5.88 -16.20
CA VAL A 633 -29.45 -5.39 -17.50
C VAL A 633 -29.14 -3.92 -17.72
N PRO A 634 -28.81 -3.51 -18.96
CA PRO A 634 -28.78 -2.10 -19.34
C PRO A 634 -30.20 -1.49 -19.25
N PRO A 635 -30.32 -0.15 -19.12
CA PRO A 635 -31.61 0.54 -19.05
C PRO A 635 -32.58 0.22 -20.19
N THR A 636 -32.05 -0.04 -21.39
CA THR A 636 -32.76 -0.46 -22.60
C THR A 636 -33.61 -1.72 -22.42
N LEU A 637 -33.16 -2.68 -21.60
CA LEU A 637 -33.85 -3.96 -21.36
C LEU A 637 -34.63 -4.01 -20.04
N PHE A 638 -34.60 -2.94 -19.23
CA PHE A 638 -35.12 -2.98 -17.86
C PHE A 638 -36.61 -3.34 -17.79
N THR A 639 -37.44 -2.77 -18.66
CA THR A 639 -38.88 -3.05 -18.69
C THR A 639 -39.18 -4.50 -19.07
N GLU A 640 -38.50 -5.03 -20.09
CA GLU A 640 -38.63 -6.44 -20.53
C GLU A 640 -38.19 -7.41 -19.43
N ALA A 641 -37.04 -7.13 -18.80
CA ALA A 641 -36.55 -7.89 -17.66
C ALA A 641 -37.52 -7.85 -16.47
N GLN A 642 -38.16 -6.71 -16.19
CA GLN A 642 -39.17 -6.62 -15.13
C GLN A 642 -40.41 -7.46 -15.44
N MET A 643 -40.91 -7.46 -16.67
CA MET A 643 -42.06 -8.29 -17.06
C MET A 643 -41.74 -9.77 -16.84
N TRP A 644 -40.59 -10.25 -17.32
CA TRP A 644 -40.19 -11.65 -17.14
C TRP A 644 -39.92 -12.05 -15.68
N MET A 645 -39.47 -11.14 -14.82
CA MET A 645 -39.15 -11.46 -13.42
C MET A 645 -40.30 -11.19 -12.43
N LYS A 646 -41.25 -10.32 -12.74
CA LYS A 646 -42.34 -9.94 -11.82
C LYS A 646 -43.72 -10.47 -12.21
N ASP A 647 -44.02 -10.58 -13.51
CA ASP A 647 -45.37 -10.94 -13.95
C ASP A 647 -45.64 -12.42 -13.72
N THR A 648 -46.83 -12.72 -13.18
CA THR A 648 -47.27 -14.11 -12.92
C THR A 648 -47.85 -14.79 -14.18
N THR A 649 -48.24 -14.00 -15.18
CA THR A 649 -48.64 -14.43 -16.53
C THR A 649 -47.46 -14.36 -17.48
N LEU A 650 -47.40 -15.27 -18.45
CA LEU A 650 -46.31 -15.32 -19.44
C LEU A 650 -46.30 -14.05 -20.31
N PRO A 651 -45.20 -13.27 -20.37
CA PRO A 651 -45.11 -12.12 -21.27
C PRO A 651 -45.35 -12.50 -22.74
N GLY A 652 -46.27 -11.80 -23.40
CA GLY A 652 -46.69 -12.09 -24.78
C GLY A 652 -47.57 -13.34 -24.95
N GLY A 653 -47.90 -14.07 -23.88
CA GLY A 653 -48.80 -15.22 -23.88
C GLY A 653 -50.28 -14.84 -23.64
N THR A 654 -51.13 -15.85 -23.50
CA THR A 654 -52.52 -15.65 -23.03
C THR A 654 -52.56 -15.55 -21.50
N ASN A 655 -53.61 -14.91 -20.95
CA ASN A 655 -53.79 -14.73 -19.49
C ASN A 655 -53.88 -16.05 -18.69
N GLU A 656 -54.08 -17.18 -19.37
CA GLU A 656 -54.10 -18.53 -18.80
C GLU A 656 -52.68 -19.10 -18.61
N GLN A 657 -51.72 -18.67 -19.43
CA GLN A 657 -50.33 -19.14 -19.36
C GLN A 657 -49.61 -18.47 -18.19
N ARG A 658 -49.14 -19.27 -17.23
CA ARG A 658 -48.34 -18.79 -16.09
C ARG A 658 -46.86 -18.68 -16.47
N ASN A 659 -46.20 -17.66 -15.95
CA ASN A 659 -44.77 -17.43 -16.16
C ASN A 659 -43.94 -18.40 -15.29
N PRO A 660 -43.12 -19.30 -15.88
CA PRO A 660 -42.28 -20.23 -15.12
C PRO A 660 -41.00 -19.58 -14.56
N PHE A 661 -40.72 -18.32 -14.90
CA PHE A 661 -39.57 -17.53 -14.45
C PHE A 661 -39.94 -16.34 -13.55
N ALA A 662 -41.19 -16.25 -13.09
CA ALA A 662 -41.59 -15.28 -12.07
C ALA A 662 -40.73 -15.46 -10.79
N ASN A 663 -40.13 -14.37 -10.32
CA ASN A 663 -39.15 -14.31 -9.23
C ASN A 663 -37.88 -15.18 -9.45
N PHE A 664 -37.49 -15.44 -10.70
CA PHE A 664 -36.27 -16.21 -11.00
C PHE A 664 -34.98 -15.46 -10.64
N ALA A 665 -34.95 -14.13 -10.78
CA ALA A 665 -33.84 -13.27 -10.34
C ALA A 665 -34.34 -11.84 -10.04
N GLN A 666 -33.66 -11.14 -9.12
CA GLN A 666 -33.83 -9.71 -8.89
C GLN A 666 -33.19 -8.93 -10.04
N VAL A 667 -33.98 -8.11 -10.74
CA VAL A 667 -33.48 -7.20 -11.77
C VAL A 667 -32.66 -6.06 -11.15
N ILE A 668 -31.43 -5.91 -11.61
CA ILE A 668 -30.52 -4.79 -11.32
C ILE A 668 -30.30 -4.03 -12.64
N GLU A 669 -30.86 -2.84 -12.71
CA GLU A 669 -30.56 -1.87 -13.77
C GLU A 669 -29.21 -1.21 -13.47
N SER A 670 -28.35 -1.09 -14.49
CA SER A 670 -27.14 -0.27 -14.40
C SER A 670 -26.78 0.35 -15.75
N PRO A 671 -26.61 1.69 -15.84
CA PRO A 671 -26.13 2.33 -17.07
C PRO A 671 -24.68 1.95 -17.39
N TYR A 672 -23.90 1.48 -16.41
CA TYR A 672 -22.52 1.04 -16.62
C TYR A 672 -22.39 -0.23 -17.48
N LEU A 673 -23.51 -0.90 -17.80
CA LEU A 673 -23.54 -2.00 -18.77
C LEU A 673 -23.59 -1.51 -20.24
N LEU A 674 -23.85 -0.23 -20.47
CA LEU A 674 -23.70 0.45 -21.76
C LEU A 674 -22.27 0.96 -21.95
N GLN A 675 -21.68 1.52 -20.90
CA GLN A 675 -20.30 1.98 -20.87
C GLN A 675 -19.77 2.07 -19.44
N ALA A 676 -18.58 1.54 -19.17
CA ALA A 676 -17.88 1.69 -17.90
C ALA A 676 -16.43 2.16 -18.14
N GLY A 677 -16.12 3.41 -17.78
CA GLY A 677 -14.88 4.06 -18.17
C GLY A 677 -14.72 4.09 -19.70
N ASP A 678 -13.55 3.65 -20.17
CA ASP A 678 -13.21 3.53 -21.59
C ASP A 678 -13.69 2.20 -22.22
N VAL A 679 -14.50 1.40 -21.51
CA VAL A 679 -15.00 0.10 -21.98
C VAL A 679 -16.44 0.24 -22.46
N GLU A 680 -16.65 0.07 -23.76
CA GLU A 680 -17.99 -0.02 -24.37
C GLU A 680 -18.67 -1.35 -24.01
N GLY A 681 -19.97 -1.28 -23.74
CA GLY A 681 -20.83 -2.41 -23.40
C GLY A 681 -21.78 -2.79 -24.52
N SER A 682 -23.02 -3.15 -24.19
CA SER A 682 -24.05 -3.47 -25.18
C SER A 682 -25.44 -3.11 -24.66
N GLU A 683 -26.28 -2.58 -25.55
CA GLU A 683 -27.69 -2.29 -25.30
C GLU A 683 -28.57 -3.55 -25.22
N THR A 684 -28.12 -4.70 -25.74
CA THR A 684 -28.90 -5.95 -25.78
C THR A 684 -28.31 -7.08 -24.93
N ALA A 685 -27.06 -6.98 -24.49
CA ALA A 685 -26.45 -8.01 -23.64
C ALA A 685 -27.01 -7.98 -22.21
N TRP A 686 -27.23 -9.16 -21.63
CA TRP A 686 -27.70 -9.30 -20.26
C TRP A 686 -26.94 -10.41 -19.52
N TYR A 687 -26.84 -10.24 -18.21
CA TYR A 687 -25.97 -11.07 -17.36
C TYR A 687 -26.73 -11.58 -16.16
N LEU A 688 -26.47 -12.83 -15.77
CA LEU A 688 -27.01 -13.41 -14.54
C LEU A 688 -25.86 -13.72 -13.58
N PHE A 689 -26.06 -13.42 -12.32
CA PHE A 689 -25.12 -13.70 -11.23
C PHE A 689 -25.81 -14.45 -10.10
N ALA A 690 -25.12 -15.45 -9.56
CA ALA A 690 -25.46 -16.06 -8.29
C ALA A 690 -25.15 -15.11 -7.13
N SER A 691 -25.73 -15.39 -5.96
CA SER A 691 -25.39 -14.66 -4.73
C SER A 691 -24.00 -15.05 -4.22
N PRO A 692 -23.19 -14.10 -3.71
CA PRO A 692 -21.90 -14.41 -3.10
C PRO A 692 -22.03 -15.39 -1.92
N ASN A 693 -23.18 -15.43 -1.23
CA ASN A 693 -23.44 -16.43 -0.19
C ASN A 693 -23.53 -17.87 -0.71
N SER A 694 -23.73 -18.06 -2.02
CA SER A 694 -23.78 -19.38 -2.66
C SER A 694 -22.48 -19.73 -3.38
N ILE A 695 -21.90 -18.76 -4.10
CA ILE A 695 -20.61 -18.92 -4.79
C ILE A 695 -19.95 -17.56 -5.03
N ASP A 696 -18.72 -17.44 -4.53
CA ASP A 696 -17.91 -16.23 -4.65
C ASP A 696 -17.44 -16.06 -6.10
N THR A 697 -18.14 -15.20 -6.85
CA THR A 697 -17.97 -15.06 -8.32
C THR A 697 -17.03 -13.90 -8.67
N ILE A 698 -17.30 -12.71 -8.13
CA ILE A 698 -16.47 -11.52 -8.22
C ILE A 698 -16.09 -11.10 -6.79
N GLU A 699 -14.82 -10.83 -6.56
CA GLU A 699 -14.31 -10.28 -5.29
C GLU A 699 -13.83 -8.84 -5.47
N VAL A 700 -14.21 -7.97 -4.54
CA VAL A 700 -13.68 -6.60 -4.39
C VAL A 700 -12.92 -6.53 -3.06
N ALA A 701 -11.59 -6.52 -3.15
CA ALA A 701 -10.73 -6.38 -1.98
C ALA A 701 -10.37 -4.92 -1.71
N PHE A 702 -10.39 -4.54 -0.44
CA PHE A 702 -9.93 -3.23 0.05
C PHE A 702 -8.72 -3.41 0.96
N LEU A 703 -7.78 -2.45 0.91
CA LEU A 703 -6.60 -2.48 1.78
C LEU A 703 -7.02 -2.36 3.25
N ASP A 704 -6.54 -3.27 4.10
CA ASP A 704 -6.94 -3.44 5.50
C ASP A 704 -8.47 -3.55 5.72
N GLY A 705 -9.23 -3.90 4.67
CA GLY A 705 -10.69 -3.94 4.68
C GLY A 705 -11.38 -2.56 4.72
N LYS A 706 -10.60 -1.47 4.62
CA LYS A 706 -11.07 -0.08 4.61
C LYS A 706 -11.70 0.27 3.27
N ASP A 707 -13.03 0.19 3.20
CA ASP A 707 -13.81 0.59 2.02
C ASP A 707 -14.17 2.07 1.98
N THR A 708 -13.70 2.88 2.93
CA THR A 708 -13.87 4.34 2.96
C THR A 708 -12.60 5.06 2.49
N PRO A 709 -12.72 6.17 1.75
CA PRO A 709 -11.55 6.96 1.33
C PRO A 709 -10.86 7.61 2.53
N GLU A 710 -9.53 7.69 2.47
CA GLU A 710 -8.69 8.39 3.45
C GLU A 710 -8.31 9.78 2.94
N ILE A 711 -8.35 10.79 3.81
CA ILE A 711 -7.88 12.16 3.53
C ILE A 711 -6.55 12.40 4.23
N THR A 712 -5.65 13.10 3.55
CA THR A 712 -4.42 13.65 4.11
C THR A 712 -4.25 15.08 3.62
N THR A 713 -3.77 16.00 4.47
CA THR A 713 -3.59 17.41 4.11
C THR A 713 -2.11 17.77 3.99
N ASN A 714 -1.81 18.81 3.21
CA ASN A 714 -0.51 19.46 3.13
C ASN A 714 -0.69 20.97 2.90
N GLU A 715 0.25 21.79 3.36
CA GLU A 715 0.31 23.20 2.97
C GLU A 715 1.30 23.38 1.82
N SER A 716 0.86 24.07 0.77
CA SER A 716 1.71 24.47 -0.35
C SER A 716 2.34 25.83 -0.03
N PHE A 717 3.65 25.83 0.25
CA PHE A 717 4.42 27.06 0.53
C PHE A 717 4.45 28.02 -0.65
N ASP A 718 4.37 27.51 -1.88
CA ASP A 718 4.51 28.30 -3.10
C ASP A 718 3.26 29.10 -3.48
N ASN A 719 2.06 28.62 -3.08
CA ASN A 719 0.79 29.09 -3.64
C ASN A 719 -0.29 29.48 -2.60
N ASP A 720 0.00 29.49 -1.29
CA ASP A 720 -0.99 29.79 -0.23
C ASP A 720 -2.24 28.87 -0.23
N VAL A 721 -2.05 27.59 -0.57
CA VAL A 721 -3.12 26.58 -0.67
C VAL A 721 -2.99 25.51 0.41
N LEU A 722 -4.09 25.21 1.11
CA LEU A 722 -4.25 23.96 1.85
C LEU A 722 -4.68 22.86 0.88
N GLU A 723 -3.76 21.97 0.54
CA GLU A 723 -4.03 20.82 -0.31
C GLU A 723 -4.65 19.68 0.51
N PHE A 724 -5.71 19.09 -0.04
CA PHE A 724 -6.35 17.87 0.42
C PHE A 724 -6.11 16.76 -0.60
N LYS A 725 -5.44 15.68 -0.18
CA LYS A 725 -5.25 14.46 -0.96
C LYS A 725 -6.20 13.39 -0.44
N VAL A 726 -7.20 13.03 -1.25
CA VAL A 726 -8.10 11.89 -1.03
C VAL A 726 -7.49 10.66 -1.69
N ARG A 727 -7.49 9.51 -1.01
CA ARG A 727 -7.02 8.22 -1.55
C ARG A 727 -7.98 7.08 -1.20
N LEU A 728 -8.13 6.11 -2.10
CA LEU A 728 -8.86 4.86 -1.89
C LEU A 728 -8.04 3.72 -2.49
N PHE A 729 -7.98 2.59 -1.79
CA PHE A 729 -7.20 1.42 -2.19
C PHE A 729 -8.12 0.23 -2.33
N PHE A 730 -8.33 -0.22 -3.57
CA PHE A 730 -9.15 -1.38 -3.86
C PHE A 730 -8.71 -2.10 -5.13
N GLY A 731 -9.14 -3.34 -5.30
CA GLY A 731 -9.00 -4.11 -6.53
C GLY A 731 -10.19 -5.04 -6.69
N ALA A 732 -10.61 -5.29 -7.92
CA ALA A 732 -11.71 -6.20 -8.24
C ALA A 732 -11.27 -7.23 -9.29
N ALA A 733 -11.68 -8.48 -9.10
CA ALA A 733 -11.41 -9.56 -10.03
C ALA A 733 -12.52 -10.60 -10.04
N PHE A 734 -12.66 -11.29 -11.17
CA PHE A 734 -13.38 -12.56 -11.20
C PHE A 734 -12.51 -13.60 -10.49
N ILE A 735 -13.16 -14.35 -9.61
CA ILE A 735 -12.55 -15.47 -8.91
C ILE A 735 -13.21 -16.77 -9.35
N ASP A 736 -14.51 -16.78 -9.67
CA ASP A 736 -15.20 -17.92 -10.30
C ASP A 736 -16.01 -17.50 -11.54
N TYR A 737 -16.05 -18.36 -12.55
CA TYR A 737 -16.91 -18.21 -13.73
C TYR A 737 -18.26 -18.92 -13.54
N ARG A 738 -18.35 -19.92 -12.64
CA ARG A 738 -19.48 -20.83 -12.49
C ARG A 738 -20.73 -20.16 -11.91
N GLY A 739 -20.54 -19.08 -11.15
CA GLY A 739 -21.61 -18.25 -10.61
C GLY A 739 -22.06 -17.11 -11.53
N ALA A 740 -21.44 -16.94 -12.69
CA ALA A 740 -21.81 -15.95 -13.69
C ALA A 740 -22.44 -16.61 -14.93
N PHE A 741 -23.22 -15.86 -15.70
CA PHE A 741 -23.69 -16.23 -17.04
C PHE A 741 -23.89 -14.96 -17.88
N LYS A 742 -23.59 -15.02 -19.18
CA LYS A 742 -23.80 -13.94 -20.15
C LYS A 742 -24.65 -14.43 -21.31
N ASN A 743 -25.67 -13.66 -21.69
CA ASN A 743 -26.26 -13.72 -23.02
C ASN A 743 -25.77 -12.50 -23.84
N PRO A 744 -25.29 -12.67 -25.07
CA PRO A 744 -24.91 -11.55 -25.95
C PRO A 744 -26.05 -10.57 -26.27
N GLY A 745 -27.31 -10.99 -26.14
CA GLY A 745 -28.47 -10.22 -26.57
C GLY A 745 -29.00 -10.62 -27.95
N ALA A 746 -30.12 -10.01 -28.34
CA ALA A 746 -30.64 -10.05 -29.71
C ALA A 746 -29.85 -9.11 -30.63
#